data_AF-A0AAU4N6X8-F1
#
_entry.id   AF-A0AAU4N6X8-F1
#
_cell.length_a   1.000
_cell.length_b   1.000
_cell.length_c   1.000
_cell.angle_alpha   90.00
_cell.angle_beta   90.00
_cell.angle_gamma   90.00
#
_symmetry.space_group_name_H-M   'P 1'
#
loop_
_entity.id
_entity.type
_entity.pdbx_description
1 polymer ?
#
loop_
_entity_poly.entity_id
_entity_poly.type
_entity_poly.pdbx_seq_one_letter_code
_entity_poly.pdbx_strand_id
1 'polypeptide(L)'
;MDVGRHLHYCPPGSPFFDLPATAHTDEDDFPLAHEEPGPGWGRDGGTEWIGITPSDAGIPGQGWKIHVSATPDNAENILATVWKYCLAGGITFKFLRSRAVLEFRNSKYGDRSASGKFVTIYPLDEAHLALILRELDDLLSGCEGPYILSDLRYRSGPLYVRYGGFLLRTVRADNGELVHCVEDPEGRLVPDHRGPGFRPPAWAPLPDCLAESAAARDSGTLEDFPYRVTSALHFSNGGGVYRGTDNRDGADVLLREARPFAGLVDGEDAVSRQRREHWALEQLAGLDCIPRLIDFRKGREHYFLVREYAEGEPLAKEMVRRNPLARDSRSPEDFTAYTEWALRILGLVEEGIASLHARGVVFRDLHPSNILVRPDDTVVFIDFETADSVDSPARQTMGAPGFTAPAEYRGPAIDRYALGCLRLAVFIPLPTLQLWGPSKTEDLIDAVVAHFPVPADFADTVRRDLGIPADATRSRPAADQRPVLREDWPALRTQIIDGVLATATPDRQDRLFPGDPEQFATSEGGAAFAYGAAGVLWSLAEAGASVPARLTDWLVAATQALERPSPGFCTGLSGIAFALDRLGRAETARALVSQVGDRLDTEADGTDDTLLSGTSGVGLTLLHFARRTGEGALLDRAVRLAERITAGPTSPDGRTRFGLLRGPAGRALFLLRLYEETGAPSYLEHAHTALRQELTHLGWKGDHLPEEAPGRAPLLATGSAGTGMVLHDFVTHRPEPELIRARDAILGSARRRFVAQAGLFHGRAGTLVALRHLADGTDAEKNGGEEESVSLHVNGFALQTVRLDDRPAFLGHEAMRVSTDLATGAAGVLLALNAALTDDGPSLPFFRRSGREPREGAAS
;
A
#
# COMPACT_ATOMS: atom_id res chain seq x y z
N MET A 1 1.65 6.81 -1.35
CA MET A 1 1.10 5.57 -0.76
C MET A 1 -0.34 5.46 -1.20
N ASP A 2 -0.77 4.28 -1.63
CA ASP A 2 -2.12 4.05 -2.15
C ASP A 2 -3.07 3.75 -0.99
N VAL A 3 -3.49 4.80 -0.27
CA VAL A 3 -4.48 4.70 0.81
C VAL A 3 -5.78 4.04 0.31
N GLY A 4 -6.09 4.18 -0.99
CA GLY A 4 -7.20 3.51 -1.65
C GLY A 4 -7.11 1.98 -1.58
N ARG A 5 -5.91 1.41 -1.77
CA ARG A 5 -5.68 -0.04 -1.63
C ARG A 5 -5.93 -0.52 -0.20
N HIS A 6 -5.45 0.17 0.83
CA HIS A 6 -5.66 -0.26 2.23
C HIS A 6 -7.10 -0.11 2.70
N LEU A 7 -7.82 0.92 2.23
CA LEU A 7 -9.25 1.12 2.51
C LEU A 7 -10.10 -0.08 2.07
N HIS A 8 -9.70 -0.77 1.00
CA HIS A 8 -10.38 -1.99 0.55
C HIS A 8 -10.43 -3.08 1.62
N TYR A 9 -9.36 -3.19 2.41
CA TYR A 9 -9.23 -4.22 3.45
C TYR A 9 -9.75 -3.77 4.81
N CYS A 10 -10.60 -2.73 4.86
CA CYS A 10 -11.13 -2.17 6.10
C CYS A 10 -12.63 -2.49 6.26
N PRO A 11 -13.04 -3.75 6.46
CA PRO A 11 -14.46 -4.08 6.56
C PRO A 11 -15.13 -3.34 7.73
N PRO A 12 -16.42 -2.97 7.60
CA PRO A 12 -17.17 -2.31 8.66
C PRO A 12 -17.19 -3.16 9.95
N GLY A 13 -17.06 -2.51 11.11
CA GLY A 13 -17.14 -3.17 12.42
C GLY A 13 -15.93 -4.02 12.84
N SER A 14 -15.00 -4.33 11.92
CA SER A 14 -13.76 -5.02 12.26
C SER A 14 -12.66 -4.05 12.68
N PRO A 15 -11.95 -4.30 13.79
CA PRO A 15 -10.76 -3.53 14.16
C PRO A 15 -9.52 -3.92 13.34
N PHE A 16 -9.59 -4.98 12.53
CA PHE A 16 -8.48 -5.54 11.76
C PHE A 16 -8.62 -5.27 10.26
N PHE A 17 -7.48 -5.32 9.55
CA PHE A 17 -7.52 -5.48 8.11
C PHE A 17 -8.00 -6.89 7.76
N ASP A 18 -8.92 -7.00 6.80
CA ASP A 18 -9.40 -8.29 6.31
C ASP A 18 -9.94 -8.18 4.88
N LEU A 19 -10.20 -9.33 4.26
CA LEU A 19 -10.94 -9.37 3.00
C LEU A 19 -12.36 -8.79 3.21
N PRO A 20 -12.91 -8.06 2.24
CA PRO A 20 -14.29 -7.57 2.33
C PRO A 20 -15.28 -8.72 2.54
N ALA A 21 -16.37 -8.46 3.27
CA ALA A 21 -17.41 -9.46 3.57
C ALA A 21 -18.00 -10.13 2.32
N THR A 22 -17.98 -9.44 1.17
CA THR A 22 -18.43 -9.93 -0.14
C THR A 22 -17.57 -11.07 -0.70
N ALA A 23 -16.40 -11.35 -0.09
CA ALA A 23 -15.62 -12.55 -0.38
C ALA A 23 -16.17 -13.81 0.31
N HIS A 24 -17.15 -13.69 1.21
CA HIS A 24 -17.55 -14.78 2.11
C HIS A 24 -19.08 -14.96 2.30
N THR A 25 -19.94 -14.21 1.62
CA THR A 25 -21.41 -14.38 1.73
C THR A 25 -22.06 -14.57 0.36
N ASP A 26 -22.68 -15.73 0.14
CA ASP A 26 -23.47 -16.06 -1.07
C ASP A 26 -24.72 -15.18 -1.27
N GLU A 27 -25.05 -14.28 -0.32
CA GLU A 27 -26.27 -13.47 -0.34
C GLU A 27 -26.32 -12.41 -1.45
N ASP A 28 -25.17 -11.99 -1.99
CA ASP A 28 -25.06 -10.91 -2.99
C ASP A 28 -24.70 -11.44 -4.40
N ASP A 29 -24.60 -12.77 -4.53
CA ASP A 29 -24.25 -13.45 -5.78
C ASP A 29 -25.38 -13.29 -6.82
N PHE A 30 -25.00 -13.18 -8.09
CA PHE A 30 -25.99 -13.24 -9.16
C PHE A 30 -26.68 -14.61 -9.14
N PRO A 31 -27.98 -14.73 -9.47
CA PRO A 31 -28.66 -16.04 -9.46
C PRO A 31 -27.93 -17.12 -10.28
N LEU A 32 -27.36 -16.73 -11.42
CA LEU A 32 -26.58 -17.61 -12.31
C LEU A 32 -25.22 -18.06 -11.72
N ALA A 33 -24.76 -17.43 -10.65
CA ALA A 33 -23.56 -17.86 -9.94
C ALA A 33 -23.73 -19.27 -9.34
N HIS A 34 -24.96 -19.66 -8.98
CA HIS A 34 -25.28 -20.97 -8.40
C HIS A 34 -25.95 -21.94 -9.39
N GLU A 35 -26.20 -21.50 -10.62
CA GLU A 35 -26.87 -22.32 -11.62
C GLU A 35 -25.88 -23.32 -12.25
N GLU A 36 -26.27 -24.60 -12.31
CA GLU A 36 -25.48 -25.64 -12.96
C GLU A 36 -25.74 -25.61 -14.48
N PRO A 37 -24.71 -25.52 -15.34
CA PRO A 37 -24.85 -25.36 -16.79
C PRO A 37 -25.44 -26.59 -17.52
N GLY A 38 -25.65 -27.69 -16.80
CA GLY A 38 -26.20 -28.95 -17.32
C GLY A 38 -25.13 -29.96 -17.77
N PRO A 39 -25.55 -31.13 -18.27
CA PRO A 39 -24.62 -32.20 -18.67
C PRO A 39 -23.69 -31.76 -19.82
N GLY A 40 -22.41 -32.11 -19.73
CA GLY A 40 -21.40 -31.77 -20.75
C GLY A 40 -20.71 -30.42 -20.54
N TRP A 41 -20.87 -29.80 -19.36
CA TRP A 41 -20.22 -28.56 -18.96
C TRP A 41 -19.51 -28.73 -17.62
N GLY A 42 -18.38 -28.04 -17.47
CA GLY A 42 -17.65 -27.84 -16.22
C GLY A 42 -17.83 -26.42 -15.71
N ARG A 43 -17.85 -26.30 -14.38
CA ARG A 43 -17.90 -25.03 -13.64
C ARG A 43 -16.70 -24.94 -12.71
N ASP A 44 -15.99 -23.82 -12.77
CA ASP A 44 -14.88 -23.49 -11.89
C ASP A 44 -15.23 -22.25 -11.05
N GLY A 45 -15.34 -22.43 -9.74
CA GLY A 45 -15.80 -21.40 -8.80
C GLY A 45 -14.64 -20.71 -8.09
N GLY A 46 -14.30 -19.49 -8.53
CA GLY A 46 -13.35 -18.61 -7.84
C GLY A 46 -14.03 -17.67 -6.85
N THR A 47 -13.21 -16.90 -6.12
CA THR A 47 -13.66 -15.86 -5.17
C THR A 47 -14.34 -14.68 -5.86
N GLU A 48 -13.85 -14.28 -7.04
CA GLU A 48 -14.43 -13.19 -7.83
C GLU A 48 -15.05 -13.65 -9.15
N TRP A 49 -14.45 -14.65 -9.80
CA TRP A 49 -14.81 -15.11 -11.15
C TRP A 49 -15.37 -16.52 -11.11
N ILE A 50 -16.40 -16.77 -11.91
CA ILE A 50 -16.92 -18.11 -12.18
C ILE A 50 -16.66 -18.44 -13.65
N GLY A 51 -15.97 -19.55 -13.90
CA GLY A 51 -15.68 -20.08 -15.23
C GLY A 51 -16.65 -21.18 -15.65
N ILE A 52 -17.12 -21.13 -16.89
CA ILE A 52 -18.02 -22.11 -17.50
C ILE A 52 -17.36 -22.62 -18.79
N THR A 53 -17.09 -23.91 -18.85
CA THR A 53 -16.30 -24.54 -19.93
C THR A 53 -16.98 -25.83 -20.40
N PRO A 54 -17.19 -26.06 -21.70
CA PRO A 54 -17.68 -27.34 -22.19
C PRO A 54 -16.70 -28.48 -21.86
N SER A 55 -17.18 -29.67 -21.50
CA SER A 55 -16.34 -30.79 -21.07
C SER A 55 -15.35 -31.28 -22.14
N ASP A 56 -15.67 -31.07 -23.43
CA ASP A 56 -14.82 -31.46 -24.58
C ASP A 56 -14.13 -30.25 -25.25
N ALA A 57 -14.08 -29.08 -24.59
CA ALA A 57 -13.57 -27.87 -25.20
C ALA A 57 -12.03 -27.86 -25.32
N GLY A 58 -11.53 -27.88 -26.56
CA GLY A 58 -10.16 -27.50 -26.89
C GLY A 58 -10.06 -25.99 -27.12
N ILE A 59 -9.88 -25.19 -26.07
CA ILE A 59 -9.63 -23.76 -26.21
C ILE A 59 -8.15 -23.48 -26.53
N PRO A 60 -7.83 -22.49 -27.38
CA PRO A 60 -6.46 -22.02 -27.55
C PRO A 60 -5.83 -21.56 -26.22
N GLY A 61 -4.51 -21.66 -26.08
CA GLY A 61 -3.81 -21.10 -24.90
C GLY A 61 -3.82 -19.57 -24.84
N GLN A 62 -4.09 -18.90 -25.97
CA GLN A 62 -4.18 -17.45 -26.14
C GLN A 62 -4.93 -17.09 -27.43
N GLY A 63 -5.43 -15.86 -27.51
CA GLY A 63 -6.10 -15.35 -28.70
C GLY A 63 -6.84 -14.04 -28.44
N TRP A 64 -7.69 -13.67 -29.40
CA TRP A 64 -8.65 -12.58 -29.24
C TRP A 64 -9.81 -13.02 -28.37
N LYS A 65 -10.01 -12.33 -27.24
CA LYS A 65 -11.14 -12.55 -26.32
C LYS A 65 -12.06 -11.34 -26.30
N ILE A 66 -13.33 -11.60 -26.01
CA ILE A 66 -14.37 -10.57 -25.92
C ILE A 66 -14.62 -10.30 -24.44
N HIS A 67 -14.58 -9.04 -24.05
CA HIS A 67 -15.06 -8.59 -22.75
C HIS A 67 -16.39 -7.84 -22.93
N VAL A 68 -17.34 -8.17 -22.08
CA VAL A 68 -18.63 -7.49 -22.01
C VAL A 68 -18.62 -6.57 -20.79
N SER A 69 -18.96 -5.31 -20.99
CA SER A 69 -19.12 -4.35 -19.90
C SER A 69 -20.55 -4.27 -19.40
N ALA A 70 -20.72 -3.96 -18.12
CA ALA A 70 -22.03 -3.79 -17.50
C ALA A 70 -22.01 -2.68 -16.45
N THR A 71 -23.18 -2.08 -16.22
CA THR A 71 -23.48 -1.30 -15.01
C THR A 71 -24.10 -2.22 -13.96
N PRO A 72 -24.12 -1.85 -12.66
CA PRO A 72 -24.83 -2.63 -11.65
C PRO A 72 -26.31 -2.86 -12.00
N ASP A 73 -26.94 -1.91 -12.68
CA ASP A 73 -28.37 -1.97 -13.03
C ASP A 73 -28.70 -2.95 -14.15
N ASN A 74 -27.77 -3.19 -15.09
CA ASN A 74 -28.01 -4.08 -16.24
C ASN A 74 -27.22 -5.39 -16.22
N ALA A 75 -26.33 -5.58 -15.23
CA ALA A 75 -25.45 -6.74 -15.13
C ALA A 75 -26.20 -8.07 -15.18
N GLU A 76 -27.29 -8.22 -14.42
CA GLU A 76 -28.08 -9.46 -14.40
C GLU A 76 -28.67 -9.80 -15.77
N ASN A 77 -29.21 -8.80 -16.48
CA ASN A 77 -29.81 -9.00 -17.81
C ASN A 77 -28.74 -9.34 -18.86
N ILE A 78 -27.60 -8.64 -18.83
CA ILE A 78 -26.47 -8.94 -19.70
C ILE A 78 -25.96 -10.36 -19.43
N LEU A 79 -25.80 -10.74 -18.16
CA LEU A 79 -25.32 -12.06 -17.79
C LEU A 79 -26.26 -13.16 -18.28
N ALA A 80 -27.57 -13.02 -18.06
CA ALA A 80 -28.55 -13.99 -18.53
C ALA A 80 -28.54 -14.16 -20.06
N THR A 81 -28.39 -13.05 -20.79
CA THR A 81 -28.32 -13.06 -22.25
C THR A 81 -27.05 -13.75 -22.75
N VAL A 82 -25.89 -13.38 -22.20
CA VAL A 82 -24.59 -13.95 -22.58
C VAL A 82 -24.49 -15.42 -22.16
N TRP A 83 -24.98 -15.78 -20.98
CA TRP A 83 -25.06 -17.16 -20.48
C TRP A 83 -25.84 -18.04 -21.44
N LYS A 84 -27.08 -17.65 -21.78
CA LYS A 84 -27.92 -18.39 -22.72
C LYS A 84 -27.26 -18.53 -24.10
N TYR A 85 -26.65 -17.45 -24.61
CA TYR A 85 -25.96 -17.47 -25.88
C TYR A 85 -24.77 -18.43 -25.88
N CYS A 86 -23.90 -18.34 -24.86
CA CYS A 86 -22.70 -19.15 -24.77
C CYS A 86 -23.02 -20.64 -24.55
N LEU A 87 -24.03 -20.97 -23.74
CA LEU A 87 -24.46 -22.35 -23.56
C LEU A 87 -25.03 -22.95 -24.85
N ALA A 88 -25.83 -22.19 -25.60
CA ALA A 88 -26.37 -22.65 -26.88
C ALA A 88 -25.26 -22.84 -27.95
N GLY A 89 -24.22 -22.01 -27.91
CA GLY A 89 -23.09 -22.05 -28.83
C GLY A 89 -21.94 -22.97 -28.44
N GLY A 90 -21.96 -23.60 -27.25
CA GLY A 90 -20.83 -24.39 -26.76
C GLY A 90 -19.56 -23.54 -26.52
N ILE A 91 -19.73 -22.28 -26.10
CA ILE A 91 -18.63 -21.31 -25.97
C ILE A 91 -18.14 -21.25 -24.53
N THR A 92 -16.81 -21.23 -24.33
CA THR A 92 -16.20 -21.04 -23.00
C THR A 92 -16.28 -19.57 -22.59
N PHE A 93 -16.67 -19.29 -21.36
CA PHE A 93 -16.76 -17.93 -20.82
C PHE A 93 -16.57 -17.92 -19.30
N LYS A 94 -16.33 -16.73 -18.75
CA LYS A 94 -16.33 -16.48 -17.30
C LYS A 94 -16.97 -15.13 -16.97
N PHE A 95 -17.48 -14.98 -15.77
CA PHE A 95 -18.17 -13.76 -15.33
C PHE A 95 -17.86 -13.43 -13.87
N LEU A 96 -18.06 -12.16 -13.48
CA LEU A 96 -17.98 -11.76 -12.07
C LEU A 96 -19.16 -12.34 -11.29
N ARG A 97 -18.86 -12.91 -10.13
CA ARG A 97 -19.80 -13.67 -9.30
C ARG A 97 -20.98 -12.85 -8.76
N SER A 98 -20.75 -11.59 -8.37
CA SER A 98 -21.73 -10.77 -7.65
C SER A 98 -21.75 -9.30 -8.06
N ARG A 99 -22.84 -8.61 -7.72
CA ARG A 99 -23.00 -7.15 -7.92
C ARG A 99 -21.91 -6.38 -7.17
N ALA A 100 -21.63 -6.77 -5.92
CA ALA A 100 -20.61 -6.11 -5.12
C ALA A 100 -19.19 -6.26 -5.71
N VAL A 101 -18.85 -7.41 -6.30
CA VAL A 101 -17.55 -7.58 -6.98
C VAL A 101 -17.46 -6.70 -8.23
N LEU A 102 -18.55 -6.57 -8.99
CA LEU A 102 -18.62 -5.66 -10.15
C LEU A 102 -18.44 -4.19 -9.72
N GLU A 103 -19.17 -3.74 -8.70
CA GLU A 103 -19.04 -2.38 -8.16
C GLU A 103 -17.65 -2.11 -7.61
N PHE A 104 -17.07 -3.08 -6.89
CA PHE A 104 -15.73 -2.99 -6.35
C PHE A 104 -14.68 -2.79 -7.45
N ARG A 105 -14.68 -3.63 -8.49
CA ARG A 105 -13.77 -3.52 -9.64
C ARG A 105 -13.96 -2.24 -10.43
N ASN A 106 -15.14 -1.63 -10.33
CA ASN A 106 -15.48 -0.40 -11.02
C ASN A 106 -15.46 0.85 -10.10
N SER A 107 -15.04 0.70 -8.85
CA SER A 107 -14.96 1.78 -7.87
C SER A 107 -13.95 2.86 -8.28
N LYS A 108 -13.96 4.04 -7.62
CA LYS A 108 -13.02 5.15 -7.88
C LYS A 108 -11.55 4.72 -7.89
N TYR A 109 -11.16 3.83 -6.97
CA TYR A 109 -9.80 3.32 -6.81
C TYR A 109 -9.60 1.90 -7.36
N GLY A 110 -10.59 1.38 -8.10
CA GLY A 110 -10.48 0.08 -8.77
C GLY A 110 -9.39 0.07 -9.85
N ASP A 111 -8.91 -1.12 -10.19
CA ASP A 111 -7.91 -1.30 -11.25
C ASP A 111 -8.45 -0.78 -12.60
N ARG A 112 -7.82 0.28 -13.10
CA ARG A 112 -8.17 0.95 -14.37
C ARG A 112 -8.14 0.01 -15.58
N SER A 113 -7.31 -1.04 -15.53
CA SER A 113 -7.19 -2.01 -16.62
C SER A 113 -8.29 -3.08 -16.61
N ALA A 114 -8.84 -3.35 -15.42
CA ALA A 114 -9.89 -4.33 -15.19
C ALA A 114 -11.30 -3.70 -15.11
N SER A 115 -11.39 -2.39 -14.85
CA SER A 115 -12.66 -1.67 -14.75
C SER A 115 -13.53 -1.91 -15.97
N GLY A 116 -14.79 -2.22 -15.68
CA GLY A 116 -15.81 -2.51 -16.66
C GLY A 116 -15.82 -3.93 -17.21
N LYS A 117 -14.81 -4.78 -16.96
CA LYS A 117 -14.83 -6.18 -17.41
C LYS A 117 -15.77 -7.00 -16.54
N PHE A 118 -16.95 -7.32 -17.07
CA PHE A 118 -17.96 -8.10 -16.36
C PHE A 118 -18.00 -9.56 -16.81
N VAL A 119 -18.10 -9.81 -18.11
CA VAL A 119 -18.02 -11.16 -18.71
C VAL A 119 -16.82 -11.22 -19.64
N THR A 120 -16.13 -12.35 -19.69
CA THR A 120 -15.08 -12.66 -20.66
C THR A 120 -15.47 -13.90 -21.45
N ILE A 121 -15.53 -13.80 -22.78
CA ILE A 121 -15.88 -14.88 -23.70
C ILE A 121 -14.62 -15.26 -24.48
N TYR A 122 -14.41 -16.56 -24.71
CA TYR A 122 -13.22 -17.11 -25.36
C TYR A 122 -13.57 -17.76 -26.72
N PRO A 123 -13.50 -17.00 -27.82
CA PRO A 123 -13.62 -17.53 -29.18
C PRO A 123 -12.53 -18.56 -29.50
N LEU A 124 -12.83 -19.48 -30.42
CA LEU A 124 -11.87 -20.50 -30.88
C LEU A 124 -10.89 -19.95 -31.92
N ASP A 125 -11.37 -19.06 -32.80
CA ASP A 125 -10.61 -18.43 -33.87
C ASP A 125 -11.24 -17.08 -34.26
N GLU A 126 -10.67 -16.40 -35.26
CA GLU A 126 -11.13 -15.08 -35.72
C GLU A 126 -12.52 -15.13 -36.41
N ALA A 127 -12.88 -16.23 -37.05
CA ALA A 127 -14.19 -16.38 -37.67
C ALA A 127 -15.28 -16.53 -36.60
N HIS A 128 -14.98 -17.31 -35.55
CA HIS A 128 -15.84 -17.46 -34.38
C HIS A 128 -15.96 -16.14 -33.61
N LEU A 129 -14.85 -15.40 -33.43
CA LEU A 129 -14.87 -14.05 -32.87
C LEU A 129 -15.84 -13.14 -33.63
N ALA A 130 -15.74 -13.07 -34.96
CA ALA A 130 -16.59 -12.23 -35.79
C ALA A 130 -18.08 -12.61 -35.70
N LEU A 131 -18.38 -13.92 -35.63
CA LEU A 131 -19.73 -14.43 -35.45
C LEU A 131 -20.31 -13.98 -34.09
N ILE A 132 -19.58 -14.23 -33.01
CA ILE A 132 -20.01 -13.89 -31.64
C ILE A 132 -20.25 -12.39 -31.51
N LEU A 133 -19.31 -11.57 -32.00
CA LEU A 133 -19.44 -10.11 -31.92
C LEU A 133 -20.70 -9.61 -32.64
N ARG A 134 -20.97 -10.09 -33.85
CA ARG A 134 -22.14 -9.67 -34.61
C ARG A 134 -23.45 -10.03 -33.89
N GLU A 135 -23.57 -11.28 -33.42
CA GLU A 135 -24.82 -11.75 -32.82
C GLU A 135 -25.06 -11.16 -31.43
N LEU A 136 -24.01 -11.01 -30.62
CA LEU A 136 -24.14 -10.37 -29.31
C LEU A 136 -24.35 -8.86 -29.41
N ASP A 137 -23.85 -8.18 -30.43
CA ASP A 137 -24.12 -6.74 -30.65
C ASP A 137 -25.62 -6.50 -30.85
N ASP A 138 -26.28 -7.36 -31.62
CA ASP A 138 -27.74 -7.31 -31.81
C ASP A 138 -28.50 -7.63 -30.50
N LEU A 139 -28.07 -8.67 -29.77
CA LEU A 139 -28.72 -9.11 -28.53
C LEU A 139 -28.55 -8.13 -27.36
N LEU A 140 -27.43 -7.40 -27.33
CA LEU A 140 -27.08 -6.46 -26.26
C LEU A 140 -27.28 -4.99 -26.69
N SER A 141 -27.98 -4.76 -27.80
CA SER A 141 -28.26 -3.42 -28.30
C SER A 141 -28.94 -2.56 -27.23
N GLY A 142 -28.39 -1.35 -27.01
CA GLY A 142 -28.88 -0.40 -26.00
C GLY A 142 -28.38 -0.64 -24.58
N CYS A 143 -27.63 -1.72 -24.32
CA CYS A 143 -26.99 -1.92 -23.04
C CYS A 143 -25.79 -0.98 -22.89
N GLU A 144 -25.77 -0.21 -21.79
CA GLU A 144 -24.68 0.70 -21.46
C GLU A 144 -23.65 0.05 -20.54
N GLY A 145 -22.45 0.61 -20.52
CA GLY A 145 -21.40 0.18 -19.61
C GLY A 145 -20.17 1.07 -19.69
N PRO A 146 -19.29 1.00 -18.68
CA PRO A 146 -18.05 1.76 -18.67
C PRO A 146 -17.16 1.39 -19.86
N TYR A 147 -16.47 2.40 -20.43
CA TYR A 147 -15.49 2.17 -21.48
C TYR A 147 -14.28 1.38 -20.97
N ILE A 148 -13.96 0.22 -21.55
CA ILE A 148 -12.82 -0.60 -21.12
C ILE A 148 -11.53 -0.07 -21.77
N LEU A 149 -10.70 0.61 -20.98
CA LEU A 149 -9.52 1.34 -21.48
C LEU A 149 -8.48 0.45 -22.18
N SER A 150 -8.33 -0.79 -21.74
CA SER A 150 -7.30 -1.72 -22.25
C SER A 150 -7.73 -2.49 -23.51
N ASP A 151 -8.94 -2.26 -23.99
CA ASP A 151 -9.57 -3.02 -25.06
C ASP A 151 -10.05 -2.10 -26.20
N LEU A 152 -10.37 -2.69 -27.36
CA LEU A 152 -11.00 -1.99 -28.48
C LEU A 152 -12.50 -2.19 -28.43
N ARG A 153 -13.30 -1.11 -28.35
CA ARG A 153 -14.77 -1.21 -28.40
C ARG A 153 -15.22 -1.68 -29.78
N TYR A 154 -16.07 -2.70 -29.83
CA TYR A 154 -16.78 -3.10 -31.03
C TYR A 154 -18.02 -2.22 -31.20
N ARG A 155 -18.03 -1.38 -32.25
CA ARG A 155 -19.09 -0.39 -32.53
C ARG A 155 -19.40 0.48 -31.30
N SER A 156 -20.66 0.56 -30.88
CA SER A 156 -21.13 1.42 -29.78
C SER A 156 -21.62 0.66 -28.55
N GLY A 157 -21.74 -0.67 -28.64
CA GLY A 157 -22.31 -1.51 -27.57
C GLY A 157 -21.33 -1.84 -26.43
N PRO A 158 -21.72 -2.74 -25.52
CA PRO A 158 -20.91 -3.13 -24.36
C PRO A 158 -19.80 -4.14 -24.70
N LEU A 159 -19.53 -4.40 -25.98
CA LEU A 159 -18.57 -5.41 -26.42
C LEU A 159 -17.20 -4.79 -26.69
N TYR A 160 -16.16 -5.40 -26.12
CA TYR A 160 -14.77 -4.96 -26.28
C TYR A 160 -13.88 -6.15 -26.58
N VAL A 161 -12.81 -5.93 -27.33
CA VAL A 161 -11.93 -6.99 -27.80
C VAL A 161 -10.48 -6.70 -27.46
N ARG A 162 -9.79 -7.75 -27.01
CA ARG A 162 -8.37 -7.70 -26.69
C ARG A 162 -7.69 -9.04 -26.96
N TYR A 163 -6.44 -8.98 -27.38
CA TYR A 163 -5.57 -10.15 -27.45
C TYR A 163 -4.96 -10.47 -26.07
N GLY A 164 -4.92 -11.75 -25.67
CA GLY A 164 -4.25 -12.16 -24.44
C GLY A 164 -4.33 -13.66 -24.16
N GLY A 165 -3.71 -14.09 -23.07
CA GLY A 165 -3.76 -15.49 -22.62
C GLY A 165 -5.17 -15.89 -22.18
N PHE A 166 -5.56 -17.12 -22.54
CA PHE A 166 -6.80 -17.75 -22.10
C PHE A 166 -6.55 -18.57 -20.83
N LEU A 167 -5.42 -19.27 -20.78
CA LEU A 167 -4.92 -19.98 -19.60
C LEU A 167 -4.04 -19.07 -18.75
N LEU A 168 -4.12 -19.23 -17.43
CA LEU A 168 -3.25 -18.54 -16.49
C LEU A 168 -1.81 -19.06 -16.64
N ARG A 169 -0.99 -18.33 -17.38
CA ARG A 169 0.46 -18.51 -17.44
C ARG A 169 1.11 -17.23 -16.92
N THR A 170 2.18 -17.35 -16.15
CA THR A 170 2.94 -16.21 -15.62
C THR A 170 4.40 -16.28 -16.06
N VAL A 171 4.98 -15.12 -16.28
CA VAL A 171 6.42 -14.90 -16.45
C VAL A 171 6.82 -13.82 -15.47
N ARG A 172 8.10 -13.77 -15.08
CA ARG A 172 8.57 -12.66 -14.28
C ARG A 172 8.92 -11.49 -15.21
N ALA A 173 8.31 -10.33 -14.99
CA ALA A 173 8.65 -9.11 -15.69
C ALA A 173 10.04 -8.60 -15.28
N ASP A 174 10.60 -7.67 -16.04
CA ASP A 174 11.93 -7.07 -15.79
C ASP A 174 12.04 -6.46 -14.38
N ASN A 175 10.93 -6.04 -13.78
CA ASN A 175 10.85 -5.50 -12.43
C ASN A 175 10.85 -6.57 -11.32
N GLY A 176 10.89 -7.86 -11.68
CA GLY A 176 10.84 -8.98 -10.77
C GLY A 176 9.42 -9.42 -10.38
N GLU A 177 8.35 -8.79 -10.85
CA GLU A 177 6.97 -9.21 -10.53
C GLU A 177 6.54 -10.37 -11.42
N LEU A 178 5.81 -11.34 -10.85
CA LEU A 178 5.11 -12.33 -11.65
C LEU A 178 3.93 -11.66 -12.36
N VAL A 179 4.01 -11.57 -13.68
CA VAL A 179 2.97 -11.02 -14.53
C VAL A 179 2.41 -12.12 -15.43
N HIS A 180 1.16 -11.95 -15.86
CA HIS A 180 0.60 -12.87 -16.86
C HIS A 180 1.40 -12.80 -18.16
N CYS A 181 1.44 -13.91 -18.92
CA CYS A 181 2.17 -13.98 -20.18
C CYS A 181 1.34 -14.52 -21.35
N VAL A 182 1.82 -14.21 -22.56
CA VAL A 182 1.43 -14.82 -23.83
C VAL A 182 2.66 -15.41 -24.49
N GLU A 183 2.46 -16.27 -25.48
CA GLU A 183 3.51 -16.91 -26.27
C GLU A 183 3.72 -16.12 -27.56
N ASP A 184 4.98 -15.82 -27.90
CA ASP A 184 5.34 -15.24 -29.19
C ASP A 184 5.40 -16.30 -30.31
N PRO A 185 5.54 -15.93 -31.59
CA PRO A 185 5.62 -16.90 -32.69
C PRO A 185 6.79 -17.89 -32.59
N GLU A 186 7.79 -17.62 -31.76
CA GLU A 186 8.93 -18.48 -31.50
C GLU A 186 8.73 -19.43 -30.30
N GLY A 187 7.55 -19.40 -29.65
CA GLY A 187 7.22 -20.25 -28.50
C GLY A 187 7.69 -19.70 -27.15
N ARG A 188 8.17 -18.45 -27.09
CA ARG A 188 8.68 -17.83 -25.86
C ARG A 188 7.57 -17.14 -25.09
N LEU A 189 7.56 -17.32 -23.77
CA LEU A 189 6.63 -16.61 -22.88
C LEU A 189 7.08 -15.17 -22.68
N VAL A 190 6.24 -14.22 -23.06
CA VAL A 190 6.46 -12.78 -22.91
C VAL A 190 5.37 -12.15 -22.05
N PRO A 191 5.66 -11.06 -21.31
CA PRO A 191 4.64 -10.34 -20.55
C PRO A 191 3.40 -9.96 -21.38
N ASP A 192 2.21 -10.29 -20.87
CA ASP A 192 0.93 -9.79 -21.38
C ASP A 192 0.72 -8.36 -20.86
N HIS A 193 1.02 -7.36 -21.70
CA HIS A 193 0.93 -5.96 -21.31
C HIS A 193 -0.52 -5.55 -21.02
N ARG A 194 -0.87 -5.42 -19.72
CA ARG A 194 -2.24 -5.16 -19.24
C ARG A 194 -2.57 -3.70 -18.93
N GLY A 195 -1.71 -2.75 -19.28
CA GLY A 195 -1.94 -1.33 -18.98
C GLY A 195 -3.18 -0.71 -19.65
N PRO A 196 -3.61 0.48 -19.19
CA PRO A 196 -4.66 1.25 -19.87
C PRO A 196 -4.20 1.62 -21.29
N GLY A 197 -5.06 1.31 -22.27
CA GLY A 197 -4.80 1.49 -23.70
C GLY A 197 -4.74 0.16 -24.46
N PHE A 198 -5.52 0.06 -25.55
CA PHE A 198 -5.44 -1.05 -26.49
C PHE A 198 -4.07 -1.11 -27.18
N ARG A 199 -3.34 -2.21 -26.95
CA ARG A 199 -2.01 -2.48 -27.51
C ARG A 199 -1.86 -3.98 -27.78
N PRO A 200 -2.37 -4.50 -28.90
CA PRO A 200 -2.14 -5.90 -29.25
C PRO A 200 -0.65 -6.15 -29.54
N PRO A 201 -0.15 -7.38 -29.33
CA PRO A 201 1.20 -7.76 -29.75
C PRO A 201 1.41 -7.50 -31.24
N ALA A 202 2.62 -7.10 -31.65
CA ALA A 202 2.93 -6.76 -33.04
C ALA A 202 2.70 -7.94 -34.01
N TRP A 203 2.78 -9.18 -33.52
CA TRP A 203 2.55 -10.40 -34.29
C TRP A 203 1.08 -10.84 -34.35
N ALA A 204 0.17 -10.18 -33.61
CA ALA A 204 -1.25 -10.47 -33.63
C ALA A 204 -1.96 -9.43 -34.51
N PRO A 205 -2.17 -9.69 -35.82
CA PRO A 205 -2.86 -8.77 -36.70
C PRO A 205 -4.29 -8.52 -36.21
N LEU A 206 -4.79 -7.30 -36.43
CA LEU A 206 -6.15 -6.95 -36.06
C LEU A 206 -7.14 -7.68 -37.00
N PRO A 207 -8.12 -8.44 -36.48
CA PRO A 207 -9.15 -9.09 -37.29
C PRO A 207 -9.94 -8.08 -38.13
N ASP A 208 -10.32 -8.47 -39.36
CA ASP A 208 -11.05 -7.60 -40.29
C ASP A 208 -12.37 -7.07 -39.72
N CYS A 209 -13.04 -7.86 -38.88
CA CYS A 209 -14.28 -7.45 -38.20
C CYS A 209 -14.10 -6.26 -37.24
N LEU A 210 -12.86 -5.91 -36.88
CA LEU A 210 -12.54 -4.79 -35.99
C LEU A 210 -11.96 -3.57 -36.73
N ALA A 211 -11.79 -3.64 -38.06
CA ALA A 211 -11.18 -2.57 -38.83
C ALA A 211 -11.93 -1.23 -38.71
N GLU A 212 -13.27 -1.27 -38.74
CA GLU A 212 -14.12 -0.09 -38.55
C GLU A 212 -13.92 0.52 -37.15
N SER A 213 -13.92 -0.31 -36.11
CA SER A 213 -13.68 0.12 -34.72
C SER A 213 -12.31 0.76 -34.54
N ALA A 214 -11.26 0.20 -35.17
CA ALA A 214 -9.92 0.78 -35.13
C ALA A 214 -9.85 2.11 -35.88
N ALA A 215 -10.45 2.20 -37.07
CA ALA A 215 -10.51 3.45 -37.83
C ALA A 215 -11.28 4.55 -37.06
N ALA A 216 -12.40 4.21 -36.40
CA ALA A 216 -13.16 5.14 -35.56
C ALA A 216 -12.34 5.64 -34.36
N ARG A 217 -11.51 4.76 -33.78
CA ARG A 217 -10.59 5.11 -32.69
C ARG A 217 -9.44 6.01 -33.18
N ASP A 218 -8.90 5.79 -34.37
CA ASP A 218 -7.74 6.55 -34.86
C ASP A 218 -8.14 7.90 -35.49
N SER A 219 -9.32 7.97 -36.09
CA SER A 219 -9.83 9.17 -36.80
C SER A 219 -10.23 10.33 -35.89
N GLY A 220 -10.44 10.12 -34.58
CA GLY A 220 -10.85 11.22 -33.70
C GLY A 220 -9.69 12.09 -33.27
N THR A 221 -9.33 13.01 -34.15
CA THR A 221 -8.93 14.35 -33.74
C THR A 221 -10.04 14.93 -32.87
N LEU A 222 -9.67 15.44 -31.69
CA LEU A 222 -10.59 16.23 -30.87
C LEU A 222 -10.75 17.63 -31.49
N GLU A 223 -11.35 17.73 -32.68
CA GLU A 223 -11.43 19.00 -33.44
C GLU A 223 -12.13 20.11 -32.63
N ASP A 224 -13.09 19.74 -31.76
CA ASP A 224 -13.81 20.62 -30.85
C ASP A 224 -13.22 20.72 -29.43
N PHE A 225 -11.96 20.31 -29.23
CA PHE A 225 -11.28 20.36 -27.94
C PHE A 225 -10.07 21.30 -27.99
N PRO A 226 -10.25 22.57 -27.58
CA PRO A 226 -9.23 23.60 -27.73
C PRO A 226 -8.12 23.51 -26.67
N TYR A 227 -7.84 22.33 -26.11
CA TYR A 227 -6.86 22.17 -25.04
C TYR A 227 -5.79 21.15 -25.40
N ARG A 228 -4.54 21.49 -25.07
CA ARG A 228 -3.40 20.60 -25.21
C ARG A 228 -2.90 20.19 -23.84
N VAL A 229 -2.99 18.90 -23.53
CA VAL A 229 -2.42 18.31 -22.30
C VAL A 229 -0.89 18.42 -22.36
N THR A 230 -0.29 18.92 -21.28
CA THR A 230 1.16 19.04 -21.11
C THR A 230 1.71 18.00 -20.15
N SER A 231 0.97 17.62 -19.12
CA SER A 231 1.35 16.55 -18.18
C SER A 231 0.15 15.96 -17.46
N ALA A 232 0.19 14.66 -17.17
CA ALA A 232 -0.76 14.02 -16.25
C ALA A 232 -0.31 14.25 -14.79
N LEU A 233 -1.24 14.66 -13.93
CA LEU A 233 -1.00 14.93 -12.51
C LEU A 233 -1.47 13.77 -11.62
N HIS A 234 -2.63 13.20 -11.94
CA HIS A 234 -3.22 12.11 -11.16
C HIS A 234 -4.13 11.24 -12.03
N PHE A 235 -4.27 9.97 -11.68
CA PHE A 235 -5.20 9.04 -12.32
C PHE A 235 -6.00 8.26 -11.29
N SER A 236 -7.29 8.13 -11.57
CA SER A 236 -8.21 7.22 -10.89
C SER A 236 -8.94 6.36 -11.93
N ASN A 237 -9.76 5.42 -11.46
CA ASN A 237 -10.69 4.74 -12.36
C ASN A 237 -11.76 5.68 -12.91
N GLY A 238 -12.15 6.71 -12.15
CA GLY A 238 -13.10 7.72 -12.63
C GLY A 238 -12.58 8.59 -13.76
N GLY A 239 -11.26 8.64 -13.99
CA GLY A 239 -10.61 9.49 -15.00
C GLY A 239 -9.30 10.09 -14.50
N GLY A 240 -8.65 10.91 -15.33
CA GLY A 240 -7.39 11.60 -15.01
C GLY A 240 -7.54 13.09 -14.70
N VAL A 241 -6.53 13.63 -14.03
CA VAL A 241 -6.33 15.08 -13.84
C VAL A 241 -5.06 15.48 -14.58
N TYR A 242 -5.15 16.49 -15.44
CA TYR A 242 -4.10 16.90 -16.35
C TYR A 242 -3.82 18.40 -16.21
N ARG A 243 -2.55 18.78 -16.32
CA ARG A 243 -2.17 20.16 -16.66
C ARG A 243 -2.18 20.27 -18.19
N GLY A 244 -2.61 21.41 -18.69
CA GLY A 244 -2.63 21.69 -20.10
C GLY A 244 -2.57 23.18 -20.39
N THR A 245 -2.70 23.50 -21.68
CA THR A 245 -2.77 24.85 -22.20
C THR A 245 -4.03 25.00 -23.05
N ASP A 246 -4.70 26.13 -22.92
CA ASP A 246 -5.77 26.53 -23.83
C ASP A 246 -5.15 27.05 -25.14
N ASN A 247 -5.53 26.45 -26.26
CA ASN A 247 -5.00 26.80 -27.58
C ASN A 247 -5.56 28.13 -28.11
N ARG A 248 -6.59 28.69 -27.48
CA ARG A 248 -7.23 29.94 -27.92
C ARG A 248 -6.44 31.17 -27.46
N ASP A 249 -5.95 31.17 -26.23
CA ASP A 249 -5.25 32.30 -25.60
C ASP A 249 -3.90 31.95 -24.96
N GLY A 250 -3.54 30.66 -24.90
CA GLY A 250 -2.29 30.18 -24.31
C GLY A 250 -2.32 30.02 -22.79
N ALA A 251 -3.48 30.18 -22.14
CA ALA A 251 -3.59 30.11 -20.68
C ALA A 251 -3.31 28.71 -20.15
N ASP A 252 -2.67 28.64 -18.98
CA ASP A 252 -2.48 27.39 -18.24
C ASP A 252 -3.79 26.93 -17.59
N VAL A 253 -4.15 25.67 -17.84
CA VAL A 253 -5.41 25.09 -17.40
C VAL A 253 -5.23 23.74 -16.72
N LEU A 254 -6.17 23.41 -15.85
CA LEU A 254 -6.33 22.07 -15.29
C LEU A 254 -7.55 21.40 -15.93
N LEU A 255 -7.36 20.21 -16.48
CA LEU A 255 -8.42 19.39 -17.05
C LEU A 255 -8.68 18.18 -16.16
N ARG A 256 -9.91 18.03 -15.69
CA ARG A 256 -10.38 16.82 -15.02
C ARG A 256 -11.23 16.01 -15.98
N GLU A 257 -10.84 14.77 -16.23
CA GLU A 257 -11.58 13.81 -17.02
C GLU A 257 -12.53 13.00 -16.12
N ALA A 258 -13.75 12.77 -16.58
CA ALA A 258 -14.71 11.86 -15.97
C ALA A 258 -15.19 10.82 -16.99
N ARG A 259 -15.08 9.55 -16.62
CA ARG A 259 -15.50 8.39 -17.40
C ARG A 259 -16.95 8.01 -17.05
N PRO A 260 -17.87 7.97 -18.02
CA PRO A 260 -19.24 7.49 -17.79
C PRO A 260 -19.24 6.08 -17.20
N PHE A 261 -20.15 5.83 -16.26
CA PHE A 261 -20.37 4.55 -15.59
C PHE A 261 -19.16 3.97 -14.87
N ALA A 262 -18.07 4.71 -14.69
CA ALA A 262 -16.84 4.25 -14.05
C ALA A 262 -16.50 5.13 -12.84
N GLY A 263 -15.65 4.59 -11.96
CA GLY A 263 -15.26 5.28 -10.74
C GLY A 263 -16.41 5.42 -9.74
N LEU A 264 -17.17 4.34 -9.56
CA LEU A 264 -18.36 4.31 -8.72
C LEU A 264 -18.03 4.62 -7.26
N VAL A 265 -18.87 5.43 -6.64
CA VAL A 265 -18.89 5.70 -5.20
C VAL A 265 -20.36 5.83 -4.79
N ASP A 266 -20.84 4.95 -3.91
CA ASP A 266 -22.24 4.92 -3.45
C ASP A 266 -23.26 4.93 -4.61
N GLY A 267 -23.00 4.12 -5.63
CA GLY A 267 -23.83 4.02 -6.84
C GLY A 267 -23.63 5.13 -7.89
N GLU A 268 -22.87 6.18 -7.59
CA GLU A 268 -22.69 7.31 -8.49
C GLU A 268 -21.38 7.22 -9.28
N ASP A 269 -21.46 7.48 -10.59
CA ASP A 269 -20.29 7.49 -11.47
C ASP A 269 -19.48 8.80 -11.41
N ALA A 270 -18.31 8.80 -12.05
CA ALA A 270 -17.44 9.97 -12.09
C ALA A 270 -18.08 11.18 -12.77
N VAL A 271 -18.97 10.97 -13.75
CA VAL A 271 -19.63 12.07 -14.48
C VAL A 271 -20.65 12.78 -13.59
N SER A 272 -21.43 12.02 -12.81
CA SER A 272 -22.38 12.56 -11.84
C SER A 272 -21.68 13.42 -10.79
N ARG A 273 -20.55 12.94 -10.26
CA ARG A 273 -19.72 13.70 -9.32
C ARG A 273 -19.08 14.94 -9.98
N GLN A 274 -18.62 14.85 -11.22
CA GLN A 274 -18.08 15.99 -11.96
C GLN A 274 -19.14 17.06 -12.27
N ARG A 275 -20.41 16.67 -12.50
CA ARG A 275 -21.52 17.62 -12.66
C ARG A 275 -21.80 18.41 -11.38
N ARG A 276 -21.63 17.80 -10.20
CA ARG A 276 -21.70 18.53 -8.91
C ARG A 276 -20.55 19.51 -8.77
N GLU A 277 -19.33 19.09 -9.10
CA GLU A 277 -18.17 19.98 -9.10
C GLU A 277 -18.40 21.19 -10.02
N HIS A 278 -18.94 20.96 -11.22
CA HIS A 278 -19.33 22.03 -12.14
C HIS A 278 -20.33 23.00 -11.50
N TRP A 279 -21.45 22.49 -10.96
CA TRP A 279 -22.47 23.31 -10.29
C TRP A 279 -21.88 24.12 -9.13
N ALA A 280 -21.05 23.51 -8.29
CA ALA A 280 -20.43 24.17 -7.16
C ALA A 280 -19.50 25.31 -7.62
N LEU A 281 -18.66 25.08 -8.62
CA LEU A 281 -17.78 26.11 -9.18
C LEU A 281 -18.55 27.28 -9.82
N GLU A 282 -19.71 27.02 -10.43
CA GLU A 282 -20.59 28.08 -10.94
C GLU A 282 -21.13 28.95 -9.79
N GLN A 283 -21.62 28.35 -8.69
CA GLN A 283 -22.10 29.12 -7.53
C GLN A 283 -20.97 29.92 -6.86
N LEU A 284 -19.76 29.38 -6.87
CA LEU A 284 -18.59 29.95 -6.20
C LEU A 284 -17.77 30.91 -7.08
N ALA A 285 -18.24 31.21 -8.30
CA ALA A 285 -17.54 32.06 -9.24
C ALA A 285 -17.21 33.45 -8.66
N GLY A 286 -15.95 33.89 -8.78
CA GLY A 286 -15.49 35.19 -8.31
C GLY A 286 -15.09 35.27 -6.82
N LEU A 287 -14.90 34.13 -6.13
CA LEU A 287 -14.10 34.09 -4.90
C LEU A 287 -12.62 33.90 -5.24
N ASP A 288 -11.73 34.64 -4.59
CA ASP A 288 -10.28 34.56 -4.83
C ASP A 288 -9.65 33.21 -4.41
N CYS A 289 -10.32 32.49 -3.50
CA CYS A 289 -9.95 31.17 -3.02
C CYS A 289 -10.48 30.02 -3.89
N ILE A 290 -11.08 30.32 -5.06
CA ILE A 290 -11.70 29.34 -5.94
C ILE A 290 -11.15 29.46 -7.36
N PRO A 291 -10.63 28.37 -7.95
CA PRO A 291 -10.19 28.40 -9.34
C PRO A 291 -11.34 28.72 -10.29
N ARG A 292 -11.15 29.69 -11.18
CA ARG A 292 -12.11 30.04 -12.22
C ARG A 292 -12.47 28.84 -13.10
N LEU A 293 -13.77 28.55 -13.20
CA LEU A 293 -14.33 27.62 -14.18
C LEU A 293 -14.16 28.18 -15.60
N ILE A 294 -13.65 27.36 -16.52
CA ILE A 294 -13.40 27.73 -17.91
C ILE A 294 -14.38 27.02 -18.85
N ASP A 295 -14.63 25.73 -18.64
CA ASP A 295 -15.39 24.91 -19.58
C ASP A 295 -15.88 23.59 -18.94
N PHE A 296 -16.94 23.04 -19.50
CA PHE A 296 -17.43 21.69 -19.19
C PHE A 296 -18.06 21.07 -20.42
N ARG A 297 -17.40 20.05 -20.98
CA ARG A 297 -17.81 19.46 -22.27
C ARG A 297 -17.51 17.97 -22.35
N LYS A 298 -18.21 17.31 -23.27
CA LYS A 298 -17.90 15.93 -23.66
C LYS A 298 -16.78 15.94 -24.71
N GLY A 299 -15.74 15.14 -24.49
CA GLY A 299 -14.69 14.84 -25.45
C GLY A 299 -14.67 13.34 -25.75
N ARG A 300 -15.11 12.94 -26.96
CA ARG A 300 -15.29 11.53 -27.34
C ARG A 300 -16.17 10.77 -26.34
N GLU A 301 -15.61 9.80 -25.63
CA GLU A 301 -16.33 8.94 -24.68
C GLU A 301 -16.43 9.57 -23.27
N HIS A 302 -15.64 10.60 -22.97
CA HIS A 302 -15.46 11.10 -21.60
C HIS A 302 -15.91 12.56 -21.47
N TYR A 303 -16.10 13.02 -20.24
CA TYR A 303 -16.39 14.42 -19.92
C TYR A 303 -15.15 15.10 -19.37
N PHE A 304 -15.00 16.38 -19.66
CA PHE A 304 -13.89 17.20 -19.21
C PHE A 304 -14.42 18.47 -18.55
N LEU A 305 -14.01 18.67 -17.30
CA LEU A 305 -14.18 19.93 -16.56
C LEU A 305 -12.84 20.67 -16.61
N VAL A 306 -12.85 21.88 -17.16
CA VAL A 306 -11.65 22.70 -17.32
C VAL A 306 -11.74 23.92 -16.42
N ARG A 307 -10.70 24.14 -15.65
CA ARG A 307 -10.54 25.30 -14.75
C ARG A 307 -9.16 25.91 -14.91
N GLU A 308 -8.98 27.11 -14.38
CA GLU A 308 -7.65 27.71 -14.31
C GLU A 308 -6.71 26.82 -13.48
N TYR A 309 -5.44 26.77 -13.88
CA TYR A 309 -4.42 26.11 -13.09
C TYR A 309 -4.04 27.00 -11.90
N ALA A 310 -4.45 26.61 -10.70
CA ALA A 310 -4.07 27.32 -9.48
C ALA A 310 -2.62 27.00 -9.11
N GLU A 311 -1.78 28.05 -9.02
CA GLU A 311 -0.42 27.93 -8.49
C GLU A 311 -0.45 27.64 -6.97
N GLY A 312 0.54 26.90 -6.49
CA GLY A 312 0.69 26.57 -5.07
C GLY A 312 1.03 25.10 -4.82
N GLU A 313 1.31 24.78 -3.56
CA GLU A 313 1.59 23.43 -3.09
C GLU A 313 0.48 22.96 -2.15
N PRO A 314 0.08 21.67 -2.16
CA PRO A 314 -0.91 21.17 -1.21
C PRO A 314 -0.49 21.42 0.24
N LEU A 315 -1.43 21.85 1.09
CA LEU A 315 -1.20 22.09 2.52
C LEU A 315 -0.62 20.83 3.20
N ALA A 316 -1.02 19.64 2.77
CA ALA A 316 -0.45 18.36 3.22
C ALA A 316 1.08 18.29 3.09
N LYS A 317 1.65 18.88 2.02
CA LYS A 317 3.09 18.93 1.77
C LYS A 317 3.74 20.05 2.58
N GLU A 318 3.12 21.23 2.59
CA GLU A 318 3.65 22.40 3.30
C GLU A 318 3.72 22.18 4.82
N MET A 319 2.68 21.57 5.41
CA MET A 319 2.68 21.27 6.84
C MET A 319 3.80 20.30 7.20
N VAL A 320 4.08 19.25 6.42
CA VAL A 320 5.21 18.34 6.70
C VAL A 320 6.56 19.05 6.49
N ARG A 321 6.67 19.84 5.42
CA ARG A 321 7.90 20.56 5.07
C ARG A 321 8.30 21.59 6.11
N ARG A 322 7.34 22.33 6.68
CA ARG A 322 7.59 23.43 7.62
C ARG A 322 7.57 22.98 9.09
N ASN A 323 6.95 21.84 9.43
CA ASN A 323 6.74 21.43 10.82
C ASN A 323 8.06 21.08 11.54
N PRO A 324 8.37 21.73 12.68
CA PRO A 324 9.61 21.51 13.42
C PRO A 324 9.74 20.08 13.96
N LEU A 325 8.64 19.37 14.22
CA LEU A 325 8.68 17.95 14.64
C LEU A 325 9.18 17.03 13.53
N ALA A 326 8.86 17.33 12.27
CA ALA A 326 9.33 16.57 11.11
C ALA A 326 10.79 16.91 10.73
N ARG A 327 11.20 18.16 10.98
CA ARG A 327 12.54 18.69 10.71
C ARG A 327 13.55 18.45 11.83
N ASP A 328 13.11 17.87 12.95
CA ASP A 328 13.92 17.63 14.15
C ASP A 328 14.48 18.90 14.82
N SER A 329 13.78 20.04 14.66
CA SER A 329 14.17 21.25 15.36
C SER A 329 13.87 21.11 16.86
N ARG A 330 14.76 21.66 17.67
CA ARG A 330 14.60 21.81 19.13
C ARG A 330 14.43 23.27 19.55
N SER A 331 14.46 24.20 18.59
CA SER A 331 14.39 25.65 18.83
C SER A 331 12.96 26.06 19.15
N PRO A 332 12.68 26.64 20.33
CA PRO A 332 11.36 27.21 20.64
C PRO A 332 10.89 28.26 19.62
N GLU A 333 11.83 28.97 18.99
CA GLU A 333 11.55 29.95 17.95
C GLU A 333 10.96 29.30 16.70
N ASP A 334 11.48 28.15 16.26
CA ASP A 334 10.92 27.40 15.13
C ASP A 334 9.50 26.91 15.42
N PHE A 335 9.23 26.44 16.64
CA PHE A 335 7.87 26.05 17.09
C PHE A 335 6.91 27.23 17.14
N THR A 336 7.39 28.40 17.55
CA THR A 336 6.58 29.63 17.58
C THR A 336 6.25 30.07 16.16
N ALA A 337 7.26 30.20 15.29
CA ALA A 337 7.06 30.62 13.90
C ALA A 337 6.15 29.67 13.11
N TYR A 338 6.30 28.36 13.31
CA TYR A 338 5.41 27.37 12.71
C TYR A 338 3.97 27.50 13.22
N THR A 339 3.78 27.66 14.53
CA THR A 339 2.45 27.82 15.13
C THR A 339 1.73 29.05 14.59
N GLU A 340 2.43 30.18 14.52
CA GLU A 340 1.86 31.40 13.93
C GLU A 340 1.45 31.20 12.48
N TRP A 341 2.28 30.54 11.67
CA TRP A 341 1.93 30.21 10.28
C TRP A 341 0.72 29.28 10.20
N ALA A 342 0.71 28.18 10.96
CA ALA A 342 -0.38 27.20 10.96
C ALA A 342 -1.71 27.84 11.36
N LEU A 343 -1.72 28.69 12.40
CA LEU A 343 -2.92 29.41 12.83
C LEU A 343 -3.41 30.42 11.79
N ARG A 344 -2.51 31.12 11.08
CA ARG A 344 -2.89 31.99 9.95
C ARG A 344 -3.55 31.19 8.83
N ILE A 345 -2.96 30.06 8.43
CA ILE A 345 -3.54 29.19 7.40
C ILE A 345 -4.92 28.67 7.83
N LEU A 346 -5.08 28.22 9.08
CA LEU A 346 -6.37 27.79 9.61
C LEU A 346 -7.42 28.91 9.56
N GLY A 347 -7.04 30.15 9.87
CA GLY A 347 -7.92 31.31 9.74
C GLY A 347 -8.38 31.56 8.31
N LEU A 348 -7.46 31.52 7.34
CA LEU A 348 -7.80 31.65 5.91
C LEU A 348 -8.71 30.53 5.42
N VAL A 349 -8.50 29.30 5.91
CA VAL A 349 -9.36 28.16 5.58
C VAL A 349 -10.76 28.36 6.17
N GLU A 350 -10.87 28.81 7.42
CA GLU A 350 -12.14 29.10 8.07
C GLU A 350 -12.93 30.20 7.35
N GLU A 351 -12.28 31.30 6.98
CA GLU A 351 -12.86 32.40 6.18
C GLU A 351 -13.32 31.92 4.80
N GLY A 352 -12.51 31.07 4.16
CA GLY A 352 -12.84 30.44 2.90
C GLY A 352 -14.11 29.60 2.97
N ILE A 353 -14.16 28.65 3.93
CA ILE A 353 -15.33 27.80 4.15
C ILE A 353 -16.59 28.63 4.46
N ALA A 354 -16.47 29.67 5.28
CA ALA A 354 -17.58 30.58 5.55
C ALA A 354 -18.08 31.28 4.27
N SER A 355 -17.18 31.66 3.38
CA SER A 355 -17.52 32.27 2.08
C SER A 355 -18.23 31.29 1.14
N LEU A 356 -17.89 30.00 1.19
CA LEU A 356 -18.56 28.94 0.44
C LEU A 356 -19.99 28.75 0.96
N HIS A 357 -20.15 28.64 2.28
CA HIS A 357 -21.45 28.51 2.94
C HIS A 357 -22.36 29.71 2.65
N ALA A 358 -21.79 30.92 2.65
CA ALA A 358 -22.52 32.15 2.30
C ALA A 358 -23.07 32.16 0.87
N ARG A 359 -22.52 31.32 -0.02
CA ARG A 359 -23.01 31.10 -1.40
C ARG A 359 -23.85 29.83 -1.55
N GLY A 360 -24.25 29.23 -0.43
CA GLY A 360 -25.13 28.06 -0.42
C GLY A 360 -24.44 26.74 -0.74
N VAL A 361 -23.10 26.68 -0.71
CA VAL A 361 -22.33 25.46 -0.99
C VAL A 361 -21.62 24.97 0.26
N VAL A 362 -21.74 23.68 0.57
CA VAL A 362 -20.95 22.95 1.58
C VAL A 362 -19.87 22.16 0.87
N PHE A 363 -18.64 22.21 1.36
CA PHE A 363 -17.49 21.64 0.68
C PHE A 363 -17.42 20.11 0.80
N ARG A 364 -17.74 19.55 1.97
CA ARG A 364 -17.87 18.12 2.29
C ARG A 364 -16.62 17.25 2.13
N ASP A 365 -15.50 17.77 1.66
CA ASP A 365 -14.21 17.06 1.61
C ASP A 365 -13.04 17.97 1.99
N LEU A 366 -13.19 18.68 3.11
CA LEU A 366 -12.15 19.54 3.66
C LEU A 366 -11.02 18.71 4.27
N HIS A 367 -9.86 18.69 3.62
CA HIS A 367 -8.63 18.10 4.16
C HIS A 367 -7.38 18.75 3.53
N PRO A 368 -6.16 18.55 4.10
CA PRO A 368 -4.96 19.25 3.66
C PRO A 368 -4.55 19.05 2.19
N SER A 369 -5.02 18.00 1.50
CA SER A 369 -4.66 17.79 0.09
C SER A 369 -5.59 18.52 -0.88
N ASN A 370 -6.77 18.95 -0.40
CA ASN A 370 -7.75 19.74 -1.16
C ASN A 370 -7.59 21.25 -0.94
N ILE A 371 -6.51 21.66 -0.26
CA ILE A 371 -6.15 23.06 -0.02
C ILE A 371 -4.76 23.29 -0.60
N LEU A 372 -4.64 24.20 -1.55
CA LEU A 372 -3.34 24.68 -2.06
C LEU A 372 -2.93 25.92 -1.27
N VAL A 373 -1.65 26.00 -0.91
CA VAL A 373 -1.01 27.17 -0.31
C VAL A 373 -0.18 27.85 -1.41
N ARG A 374 -0.55 29.09 -1.75
CA ARG A 374 0.16 29.92 -2.72
C ARG A 374 1.49 30.43 -2.14
N PRO A 375 2.42 30.92 -2.97
CA PRO A 375 3.69 31.48 -2.49
C PRO A 375 3.55 32.66 -1.51
N ASP A 376 2.42 33.36 -1.55
CA ASP A 376 2.07 34.46 -0.63
C ASP A 376 1.30 33.98 0.63
N ASP A 377 1.27 32.66 0.87
CA ASP A 377 0.53 31.96 1.93
C ASP A 377 -1.00 32.12 1.86
N THR A 378 -1.58 32.64 0.76
CA THR A 378 -3.05 32.57 0.54
C THR A 378 -3.48 31.15 0.18
N VAL A 379 -4.76 30.81 0.43
CA VAL A 379 -5.29 29.45 0.23
C VAL A 379 -6.27 29.37 -0.92
N VAL A 380 -6.24 28.22 -1.61
CA VAL A 380 -7.18 27.88 -2.69
C VAL A 380 -7.78 26.51 -2.43
N PHE A 381 -9.10 26.41 -2.51
CA PHE A 381 -9.81 25.13 -2.41
C PHE A 381 -9.90 24.48 -3.78
N ILE A 382 -9.65 23.18 -3.82
CA ILE A 382 -9.72 22.37 -5.04
C ILE A 382 -10.53 21.11 -4.78
N ASP A 383 -11.04 20.51 -5.85
CA ASP A 383 -11.84 19.26 -5.82
C ASP A 383 -13.20 19.42 -5.10
N PHE A 384 -14.24 19.83 -5.86
CA PHE A 384 -15.61 19.98 -5.34
C PHE A 384 -16.52 18.80 -5.71
N GLU A 385 -15.96 17.61 -5.92
CA GLU A 385 -16.75 16.46 -6.41
C GLU A 385 -17.78 15.93 -5.38
N THR A 386 -17.60 16.27 -4.10
CA THR A 386 -18.50 15.95 -2.99
C THR A 386 -19.40 17.13 -2.58
N ALA A 387 -19.19 18.30 -3.15
CA ALA A 387 -19.88 19.52 -2.75
C ALA A 387 -21.39 19.41 -2.97
N ASP A 388 -22.16 20.10 -2.13
CA ASP A 388 -23.62 20.04 -2.14
C ASP A 388 -24.21 21.33 -1.57
N SER A 389 -25.53 21.48 -1.66
CA SER A 389 -26.25 22.60 -1.08
C SER A 389 -26.17 22.62 0.45
N VAL A 390 -26.12 23.81 1.05
CA VAL A 390 -26.25 24.01 2.51
C VAL A 390 -27.55 23.44 3.09
N ASP A 391 -28.59 23.34 2.28
CA ASP A 391 -29.90 22.78 2.67
C ASP A 391 -29.99 21.26 2.45
N SER A 392 -28.91 20.62 1.97
CA SER A 392 -28.91 19.19 1.68
C SER A 392 -29.05 18.35 2.96
N PRO A 393 -30.04 17.44 3.04
CA PRO A 393 -30.18 16.51 4.15
C PRO A 393 -29.28 15.26 3.98
N ALA A 394 -28.44 15.22 2.94
CA ALA A 394 -27.57 14.09 2.67
C ALA A 394 -26.42 14.00 3.69
N ARG A 395 -26.10 12.77 4.12
CA ARG A 395 -24.89 12.50 4.91
C ARG A 395 -23.66 12.54 4.01
N GLN A 396 -22.48 12.76 4.58
CA GLN A 396 -21.22 12.54 3.86
C GLN A 396 -21.04 11.03 3.58
N THR A 397 -20.84 10.67 2.31
CA THR A 397 -20.65 9.28 1.86
C THR A 397 -19.23 9.01 1.39
N MET A 398 -18.48 10.08 1.09
CA MET A 398 -17.08 10.05 0.68
C MET A 398 -16.32 11.15 1.41
N GLY A 399 -15.09 10.86 1.83
CA GLY A 399 -14.18 11.82 2.44
C GLY A 399 -12.81 11.23 2.70
N ALA A 400 -11.81 12.08 2.90
CA ALA A 400 -10.48 11.64 3.30
C ALA A 400 -10.49 10.90 4.67
N PRO A 401 -9.74 9.79 4.83
CA PRO A 401 -9.65 9.08 6.10
C PRO A 401 -9.24 9.99 7.26
N GLY A 402 -10.00 9.95 8.35
CA GLY A 402 -9.81 10.82 9.52
C GLY A 402 -10.44 12.21 9.41
N PHE A 403 -11.13 12.53 8.29
CA PHE A 403 -11.90 13.77 8.10
C PHE A 403 -13.40 13.53 7.85
N THR A 404 -13.81 12.27 7.64
CA THR A 404 -15.23 11.93 7.46
C THR A 404 -16.02 12.20 8.74
N ALA A 405 -17.03 13.08 8.63
CA ALA A 405 -17.89 13.44 9.74
C ALA A 405 -18.80 12.27 10.16
N PRO A 406 -19.21 12.21 11.44
CA PRO A 406 -20.17 11.22 11.91
C PRO A 406 -21.48 11.25 11.12
N ALA A 407 -22.15 10.10 11.02
CA ALA A 407 -23.27 9.87 10.11
C ALA A 407 -24.53 10.70 10.41
N GLU A 408 -24.58 11.42 11.53
CA GLU A 408 -25.62 12.37 11.95
C GLU A 408 -25.37 13.81 11.48
N TYR A 409 -24.14 14.15 11.06
CA TYR A 409 -23.78 15.51 10.63
C TYR A 409 -24.32 15.81 9.23
N ARG A 410 -24.86 17.01 9.03
CA ARG A 410 -25.48 17.46 7.78
C ARG A 410 -25.08 18.89 7.44
N GLY A 411 -25.15 19.25 6.17
CA GLY A 411 -24.90 20.61 5.70
C GLY A 411 -23.56 21.18 6.23
N PRO A 412 -23.51 22.47 6.60
CA PRO A 412 -22.31 23.14 7.14
C PRO A 412 -21.63 22.44 8.33
N ALA A 413 -22.35 21.60 9.09
CA ALA A 413 -21.76 20.88 10.22
C ALA A 413 -20.68 19.88 9.77
N ILE A 414 -20.78 19.35 8.55
CA ILE A 414 -19.76 18.44 7.97
C ILE A 414 -18.42 19.16 7.84
N ASP A 415 -18.41 20.38 7.28
CA ASP A 415 -17.19 21.17 7.12
C ASP A 415 -16.63 21.65 8.46
N ARG A 416 -17.50 21.96 9.43
CA ARG A 416 -17.07 22.31 10.79
C ARG A 416 -16.34 21.15 11.47
N TYR A 417 -16.86 19.93 11.35
CA TYR A 417 -16.19 18.74 11.87
C TYR A 417 -14.81 18.57 11.22
N ALA A 418 -14.74 18.64 9.89
CA ALA A 418 -13.50 18.52 9.15
C ALA A 418 -12.49 19.64 9.48
N LEU A 419 -12.95 20.86 9.79
CA LEU A 419 -12.12 21.94 10.30
C LEU A 419 -11.53 21.61 11.67
N GLY A 420 -12.30 21.00 12.57
CA GLY A 420 -11.81 20.47 13.85
C GLY A 420 -10.68 19.44 13.66
N CYS A 421 -10.85 18.51 12.71
CA CYS A 421 -9.81 17.55 12.34
C CYS A 421 -8.57 18.25 11.77
N LEU A 422 -8.77 19.26 10.92
CA LEU A 422 -7.69 20.03 10.29
C LEU A 422 -6.86 20.80 11.32
N ARG A 423 -7.51 21.38 12.35
CA ARG A 423 -6.83 22.08 13.45
C ARG A 423 -5.83 21.19 14.16
N LEU A 424 -6.09 19.88 14.28
CA LEU A 424 -5.13 18.91 14.81
C LEU A 424 -4.09 18.49 13.76
N ALA A 425 -4.56 18.15 12.56
CA ALA A 425 -3.74 17.57 11.50
C ALA A 425 -2.57 18.46 11.08
N VAL A 426 -2.76 19.79 11.04
CA VAL A 426 -1.67 20.72 10.68
C VAL A 426 -0.50 20.68 11.68
N PHE A 427 -0.74 20.32 12.95
CA PHE A 427 0.33 20.22 13.95
C PHE A 427 0.85 18.80 14.10
N ILE A 428 -0.05 17.82 14.13
CA ILE A 428 0.26 16.39 14.23
C ILE A 428 -0.40 15.69 13.02
N PRO A 429 0.36 15.37 11.95
CA PRO A 429 -0.18 14.91 10.66
C PRO A 429 -0.64 13.44 10.70
N LEU A 430 -1.49 13.08 11.67
CA LEU A 430 -2.02 11.74 11.93
C LEU A 430 -3.55 11.76 12.11
N PRO A 431 -4.31 12.27 11.12
CA PRO A 431 -5.77 12.46 11.26
C PRO A 431 -6.53 11.14 11.47
N THR A 432 -6.00 10.03 10.96
CA THR A 432 -6.61 8.69 11.06
C THR A 432 -6.65 8.15 12.50
N LEU A 433 -5.84 8.70 13.42
CA LEU A 433 -5.95 8.34 14.85
C LEU A 433 -7.32 8.69 15.43
N GLN A 434 -8.01 9.69 14.89
CA GLN A 434 -9.35 10.08 15.34
C GLN A 434 -10.41 9.00 15.05
N LEU A 435 -10.16 8.09 14.10
CA LEU A 435 -11.05 6.96 13.79
C LEU A 435 -11.21 5.99 14.98
N TRP A 436 -10.29 6.06 15.95
CA TRP A 436 -10.27 5.24 17.15
C TRP A 436 -10.97 5.89 18.36
N GLY A 437 -11.69 6.98 18.12
CA GLY A 437 -12.61 7.58 19.07
C GLY A 437 -12.10 8.82 19.81
N PRO A 438 -12.94 9.39 20.69
CA PRO A 438 -12.66 10.66 21.35
C PRO A 438 -11.37 10.66 22.20
N SER A 439 -11.01 9.53 22.83
CA SER A 439 -9.79 9.42 23.63
C SER A 439 -8.52 9.68 22.81
N LYS A 440 -8.50 9.23 21.55
CA LYS A 440 -7.40 9.50 20.62
C LYS A 440 -7.36 10.94 20.12
N THR A 441 -8.52 11.56 20.03
CA THR A 441 -8.60 13.00 19.74
C THR A 441 -8.01 13.82 20.88
N GLU A 442 -8.32 13.48 22.13
CA GLU A 442 -7.70 14.10 23.30
C GLU A 442 -6.18 13.86 23.34
N ASP A 443 -5.72 12.66 22.98
CA ASP A 443 -4.28 12.40 22.88
C ASP A 443 -3.58 13.33 21.87
N LEU A 444 -4.25 13.64 20.75
CA LEU A 444 -3.76 14.59 19.76
C LEU A 444 -3.77 16.03 20.29
N ILE A 445 -4.85 16.46 20.96
CA ILE A 445 -4.94 17.78 21.60
C ILE A 445 -3.78 17.97 22.59
N ASP A 446 -3.57 17.00 23.48
CA ASP A 446 -2.48 17.01 24.47
C ASP A 446 -1.11 17.10 23.78
N ALA A 447 -0.90 16.37 22.68
CA ALA A 447 0.34 16.42 21.93
C ALA A 447 0.58 17.79 21.27
N VAL A 448 -0.48 18.43 20.74
CA VAL A 448 -0.38 19.78 20.19
C VAL A 448 -0.03 20.79 21.28
N VAL A 449 -0.80 20.82 22.37
CA VAL A 449 -0.62 21.78 23.47
C VAL A 449 0.75 21.62 24.14
N ALA A 450 1.25 20.39 24.24
CA ALA A 450 2.56 20.14 24.85
C ALA A 450 3.74 20.60 23.99
N HIS A 451 3.58 20.74 22.68
CA HIS A 451 4.70 20.97 21.75
C HIS A 451 4.64 22.34 21.07
N PHE A 452 3.45 22.90 20.89
CA PHE A 452 3.23 24.12 20.13
C PHE A 452 2.59 25.21 21.03
N PRO A 453 3.08 26.46 20.97
CA PRO A 453 2.50 27.58 21.72
C PRO A 453 1.15 28.05 21.12
N VAL A 454 0.15 27.18 21.14
CA VAL A 454 -1.21 27.46 20.67
C VAL A 454 -2.00 28.33 21.68
N PRO A 455 -3.05 29.05 21.24
CA PRO A 455 -3.94 29.81 22.13
C PRO A 455 -4.53 28.96 23.26
N ALA A 456 -4.79 29.57 24.41
CA ALA A 456 -5.29 28.87 25.60
C ALA A 456 -6.65 28.17 25.39
N ASP A 457 -7.47 28.68 24.46
CA ASP A 457 -8.78 28.15 24.08
C ASP A 457 -8.72 27.19 22.87
N PHE A 458 -7.53 26.84 22.37
CA PHE A 458 -7.35 25.96 21.23
C PHE A 458 -8.04 24.60 21.43
N ALA A 459 -7.81 23.97 22.59
CA ALA A 459 -8.40 22.67 22.92
C ALA A 459 -9.93 22.72 22.95
N ASP A 460 -10.51 23.78 23.53
CA ASP A 460 -11.95 23.96 23.61
C ASP A 460 -12.58 24.24 22.24
N THR A 461 -11.86 24.94 21.36
CA THR A 461 -12.27 25.16 19.98
C THR A 461 -12.31 23.85 19.19
N VAL A 462 -11.25 23.04 19.27
CA VAL A 462 -11.20 21.72 18.62
C VAL A 462 -12.35 20.83 19.11
N ARG A 463 -12.57 20.73 20.42
CA ARG A 463 -13.67 19.94 20.99
C ARG A 463 -15.04 20.39 20.50
N ARG A 464 -15.26 21.70 20.42
CA ARG A 464 -16.51 22.29 19.92
C ARG A 464 -16.75 21.94 18.46
N ASP A 465 -15.73 22.08 17.61
CA ASP A 465 -15.82 21.78 16.18
C ASP A 465 -16.09 20.30 15.91
N LEU A 466 -15.49 19.41 16.72
CA LEU A 466 -15.67 17.96 16.66
C LEU A 466 -16.91 17.43 17.41
N GLY A 467 -17.67 18.31 18.09
CA GLY A 467 -18.84 17.93 18.87
C GLY A 467 -18.54 17.05 20.09
N ILE A 468 -17.33 17.14 20.66
CA ILE A 468 -16.92 16.38 21.85
C ILE A 468 -17.43 17.11 23.11
N PRO A 469 -18.28 16.48 23.95
CA PRO A 469 -18.80 17.12 25.16
C PRO A 469 -17.69 17.44 26.17
N ALA A 470 -17.74 18.62 26.79
CA ALA A 470 -16.75 19.05 27.78
C ALA A 470 -16.70 18.16 29.05
N ASP A 471 -17.77 17.45 29.39
CA ASP A 471 -17.81 16.53 30.54
C ASP A 471 -17.36 15.10 30.20
N ALA A 472 -17.30 14.72 28.91
CA ALA A 472 -16.80 13.41 28.48
C ALA A 472 -15.29 13.23 28.76
N THR A 473 -14.59 14.33 29.06
CA THR A 473 -13.13 14.40 29.27
C THR A 473 -12.72 14.42 30.75
N ARG A 474 -13.63 14.75 31.67
CA ARG A 474 -13.33 14.90 33.12
C ARG A 474 -13.11 13.58 33.86
N SER A 475 -13.41 12.46 33.22
CA SER A 475 -13.12 11.13 33.73
C SER A 475 -12.65 10.27 32.57
N ARG A 476 -11.38 10.41 32.12
CA ARG A 476 -10.73 9.34 31.35
C ARG A 476 -10.81 8.09 32.23
N PRO A 477 -11.56 7.03 31.86
CA PRO A 477 -11.48 5.76 32.57
C PRO A 477 -10.00 5.38 32.75
N ALA A 478 -9.63 4.71 33.83
CA ALA A 478 -8.25 4.23 33.99
C ALA A 478 -7.78 3.40 32.78
N ALA A 479 -8.72 2.74 32.09
CA ALA A 479 -8.51 2.07 30.81
C ALA A 479 -8.04 3.01 29.68
N ASP A 480 -8.52 4.26 29.62
CA ASP A 480 -8.16 5.20 28.55
C ASP A 480 -6.95 6.08 28.88
N GLN A 481 -6.28 5.85 30.01
CA GLN A 481 -5.05 6.55 30.34
C GLN A 481 -3.90 6.02 29.48
N ARG A 482 -2.99 6.94 29.09
CA ARG A 482 -1.79 6.56 28.33
C ARG A 482 -0.99 5.53 29.14
N PRO A 483 -0.68 4.34 28.59
CA PRO A 483 0.23 3.45 29.27
C PRO A 483 1.56 4.17 29.44
N VAL A 484 2.07 4.25 30.67
CA VAL A 484 3.44 4.69 30.92
C VAL A 484 4.33 3.50 30.54
N LEU A 485 4.67 3.42 29.26
CA LEU A 485 5.24 2.21 28.64
C LEU A 485 6.59 1.75 29.24
N ARG A 486 7.26 2.62 30.00
CA ARG A 486 8.61 2.38 30.55
C ARG A 486 8.63 1.87 31.99
N GLU A 487 7.63 2.18 32.82
CA GLU A 487 7.73 1.94 34.28
C GLU A 487 7.46 0.48 34.70
N ASP A 488 6.75 -0.31 33.89
CA ASP A 488 6.52 -1.75 34.13
C ASP A 488 6.58 -2.55 32.82
N TRP A 489 7.78 -2.58 32.21
CA TRP A 489 8.03 -3.34 30.98
C TRP A 489 7.65 -4.83 31.10
N PRO A 490 7.98 -5.58 32.17
CA PRO A 490 7.60 -6.98 32.28
C PRO A 490 6.08 -7.23 32.20
N ALA A 491 5.28 -6.42 32.89
CA ALA A 491 3.83 -6.54 32.81
C ALA A 491 3.31 -6.16 31.42
N LEU A 492 3.79 -5.05 30.85
CA LEU A 492 3.42 -4.63 29.51
C LEU A 492 3.78 -5.67 28.44
N ARG A 493 4.98 -6.25 28.52
CA ARG A 493 5.43 -7.33 27.62
C ARG A 493 4.44 -8.49 27.63
N THR A 494 3.99 -8.89 28.83
CA THR A 494 3.00 -9.95 29.01
C THR A 494 1.66 -9.57 28.38
N GLN A 495 1.18 -8.34 28.61
CA GLN A 495 -0.08 -7.86 28.02
C GLN A 495 -0.05 -7.81 26.49
N ILE A 496 1.08 -7.42 25.89
CA ILE A 496 1.26 -7.41 24.43
C ILE A 496 1.26 -8.84 23.88
N ILE A 497 2.00 -9.76 24.52
CA ILE A 497 2.03 -11.18 24.15
C ILE A 497 0.61 -11.78 24.19
N ASP A 498 -0.10 -11.58 25.29
CA ASP A 498 -1.47 -12.08 25.47
C ASP A 498 -2.43 -11.46 24.44
N GLY A 499 -2.28 -10.16 24.16
CA GLY A 499 -3.03 -9.46 23.14
C GLY A 499 -2.83 -10.06 21.75
N VAL A 500 -1.59 -10.31 21.34
CA VAL A 500 -1.29 -10.95 20.06
C VAL A 500 -1.88 -12.35 19.99
N LEU A 501 -1.67 -13.18 21.01
CA LEU A 501 -2.17 -14.56 21.05
C LEU A 501 -3.70 -14.64 21.01
N ALA A 502 -4.39 -13.68 21.63
CA ALA A 502 -5.85 -13.60 21.62
C ALA A 502 -6.44 -13.35 20.22
N THR A 503 -5.67 -12.78 19.29
CA THR A 503 -6.11 -12.53 17.91
C THR A 503 -5.95 -13.71 16.95
N ALA A 504 -5.39 -14.83 17.41
CA ALA A 504 -5.15 -15.99 16.56
C ALA A 504 -6.45 -16.62 16.05
N THR A 505 -6.52 -16.91 14.74
CA THR A 505 -7.65 -17.54 14.05
C THR A 505 -7.23 -18.90 13.47
N PRO A 506 -7.02 -19.94 14.31
CA PRO A 506 -6.51 -21.24 13.86
C PRO A 506 -7.44 -21.99 12.90
N ASP A 507 -8.72 -21.63 12.84
CA ASP A 507 -9.71 -22.24 11.94
C ASP A 507 -9.61 -21.71 10.50
N ARG A 508 -8.89 -20.61 10.27
CA ARG A 508 -8.66 -20.03 8.93
C ARG A 508 -7.50 -20.72 8.24
N GLN A 509 -7.59 -20.88 6.92
CA GLN A 509 -6.52 -21.44 6.09
C GLN A 509 -5.65 -20.38 5.42
N ASP A 510 -6.19 -19.17 5.22
CA ASP A 510 -5.54 -18.08 4.53
C ASP A 510 -4.60 -17.25 5.43
N ARG A 511 -4.92 -17.10 6.73
CA ARG A 511 -4.07 -16.43 7.73
C ARG A 511 -4.32 -16.93 9.15
N LEU A 512 -3.29 -16.92 9.99
CA LEU A 512 -3.41 -17.23 11.43
C LEU A 512 -3.60 -16.00 12.31
N PHE A 513 -2.97 -14.89 11.96
CA PHE A 513 -3.02 -13.64 12.72
C PHE A 513 -3.47 -12.49 11.81
N PRO A 514 -4.14 -11.45 12.33
CA PRO A 514 -4.48 -10.28 11.53
C PRO A 514 -3.25 -9.39 11.31
N GLY A 515 -2.75 -9.37 10.08
CA GLY A 515 -1.68 -8.45 9.64
C GLY A 515 -2.14 -7.37 8.67
N ASP A 516 -1.16 -6.71 8.06
CA ASP A 516 -1.29 -5.82 6.91
C ASP A 516 -1.89 -6.56 5.70
N PRO A 517 -2.63 -5.87 4.81
CA PRO A 517 -3.17 -6.44 3.58
C PRO A 517 -2.18 -7.18 2.67
N GLU A 518 -0.87 -6.89 2.77
CA GLU A 518 0.14 -7.65 2.02
C GLU A 518 0.13 -9.16 2.33
N GLN A 519 -0.44 -9.60 3.46
CA GLN A 519 -0.64 -11.03 3.75
C GLN A 519 -1.56 -11.74 2.74
N PHE A 520 -2.39 -11.01 2.01
CA PHE A 520 -3.32 -11.55 1.00
C PHE A 520 -2.79 -11.42 -0.43
N ALA A 521 -1.59 -10.84 -0.62
CA ALA A 521 -1.03 -10.61 -1.95
C ALA A 521 -0.54 -11.90 -2.63
N THR A 522 -0.18 -12.92 -1.85
CA THR A 522 0.34 -14.21 -2.32
C THR A 522 -0.24 -15.35 -1.48
N SER A 523 -0.29 -16.57 -2.03
CA SER A 523 -0.77 -17.77 -1.31
C SER A 523 -0.06 -18.03 0.02
N GLU A 524 1.22 -17.70 0.11
CA GLU A 524 2.06 -17.89 1.29
C GLU A 524 2.01 -16.70 2.25
N GLY A 525 1.32 -15.61 1.91
CA GLY A 525 1.41 -14.33 2.62
C GLY A 525 0.98 -14.42 4.09
N GLY A 526 -0.09 -15.15 4.39
CA GLY A 526 -0.55 -15.39 5.76
C GLY A 526 0.39 -16.28 6.61
N ALA A 527 1.31 -17.01 5.98
CA ALA A 527 2.34 -17.81 6.65
C ALA A 527 3.71 -17.10 6.70
N ALA A 528 3.95 -16.12 5.83
CA ALA A 528 5.24 -15.48 5.59
C ALA A 528 5.83 -14.75 6.82
N PHE A 529 7.11 -14.40 6.74
CA PHE A 529 7.86 -13.84 7.86
C PHE A 529 7.54 -12.37 8.16
N ALA A 530 7.29 -11.53 7.16
CA ALA A 530 7.02 -10.11 7.37
C ALA A 530 5.59 -9.85 7.84
N TYR A 531 4.61 -10.41 7.13
CA TYR A 531 3.19 -10.06 7.28
C TYR A 531 2.35 -11.21 7.85
N GLY A 532 2.93 -12.41 8.01
CA GLY A 532 2.21 -13.63 8.37
C GLY A 532 2.67 -14.27 9.68
N ALA A 533 2.21 -15.50 9.88
CA ALA A 533 2.37 -16.24 11.13
C ALA A 533 3.83 -16.51 11.54
N ALA A 534 4.74 -16.75 10.58
CA ALA A 534 6.14 -17.05 10.89
C ALA A 534 6.81 -15.94 11.69
N GLY A 535 6.65 -14.67 11.28
CA GLY A 535 7.22 -13.53 11.99
C GLY A 535 6.61 -13.29 13.36
N VAL A 536 5.28 -13.44 13.46
CA VAL A 536 4.55 -13.28 14.73
C VAL A 536 5.04 -14.31 15.74
N LEU A 537 5.00 -15.61 15.39
CA LEU A 537 5.40 -16.68 16.30
C LEU A 537 6.89 -16.57 16.67
N TRP A 538 7.76 -16.24 15.71
CA TRP A 538 9.17 -15.99 15.97
C TRP A 538 9.36 -14.84 16.97
N SER A 539 8.70 -13.69 16.77
CA SER A 539 8.83 -12.53 17.67
C SER A 539 8.36 -12.83 19.10
N LEU A 540 7.30 -13.62 19.26
CA LEU A 540 6.81 -14.07 20.56
C LEU A 540 7.86 -14.92 21.27
N ALA A 541 8.47 -15.88 20.57
CA ALA A 541 9.53 -16.71 21.12
C ALA A 541 10.78 -15.88 21.51
N GLU A 542 11.20 -14.92 20.67
CA GLU A 542 12.32 -14.02 20.97
C GLU A 542 12.01 -13.05 22.14
N ALA A 543 10.73 -12.76 22.38
CA ALA A 543 10.27 -12.02 23.56
C ALA A 543 10.15 -12.90 24.83
N GLY A 544 10.50 -14.18 24.74
CA GLY A 544 10.45 -15.15 25.84
C GLY A 544 9.06 -15.72 26.11
N ALA A 545 8.12 -15.62 25.17
CA ALA A 545 6.81 -16.26 25.29
C ALA A 545 6.89 -17.76 25.01
N SER A 546 6.08 -18.55 25.73
CA SER A 546 5.83 -19.94 25.36
C SER A 546 4.80 -19.99 24.24
N VAL A 547 5.23 -20.35 23.03
CA VAL A 547 4.36 -20.42 21.85
C VAL A 547 3.54 -21.73 21.88
N PRO A 548 2.20 -21.68 21.87
CA PRO A 548 1.38 -22.89 21.88
C PRO A 548 1.64 -23.79 20.66
N ALA A 549 1.84 -25.09 20.89
CA ALA A 549 2.17 -26.07 19.83
C ALA A 549 1.17 -26.05 18.66
N ARG A 550 -0.14 -25.92 18.96
CA ARG A 550 -1.19 -25.82 17.93
C ARG A 550 -0.96 -24.70 16.90
N LEU A 551 -0.34 -23.59 17.29
CA LEU A 551 -0.08 -22.45 16.40
C LEU A 551 1.15 -22.71 15.51
N THR A 552 2.17 -23.37 16.05
CA THR A 552 3.30 -23.84 15.25
C THR A 552 2.89 -24.97 14.29
N ASP A 553 1.96 -25.83 14.70
CA ASP A 553 1.45 -26.91 13.86
C ASP A 553 0.59 -26.36 12.71
N TRP A 554 -0.18 -25.29 12.97
CA TRP A 554 -0.86 -24.53 11.90
C TRP A 554 0.14 -24.02 10.87
N LEU A 555 1.26 -23.42 11.30
CA LEU A 555 2.27 -22.89 10.37
C LEU A 555 2.88 -24.02 9.51
N VAL A 556 3.14 -25.19 10.10
CA VAL A 556 3.61 -26.37 9.35
C VAL A 556 2.57 -26.79 8.32
N ALA A 557 1.31 -26.94 8.71
CA ALA A 557 0.23 -27.34 7.80
C ALA A 557 0.04 -26.32 6.65
N ALA A 558 0.05 -25.02 6.97
CA ALA A 558 -0.05 -23.95 5.98
C ALA A 558 1.07 -24.04 4.93
N THR A 559 2.32 -24.34 5.35
CA THR A 559 3.43 -24.51 4.40
C THR A 559 3.30 -25.73 3.50
N GLN A 560 2.76 -26.84 4.02
CA GLN A 560 2.57 -28.08 3.27
C GLN A 560 1.48 -27.95 2.19
N ALA A 561 0.54 -27.03 2.38
CA ALA A 561 -0.51 -26.74 1.41
C ALA A 561 -0.04 -25.84 0.25
N LEU A 562 1.17 -25.28 0.29
CA LEU A 562 1.67 -24.38 -0.74
C LEU A 562 2.17 -25.15 -1.95
N GLU A 563 1.64 -24.85 -3.13
CA GLU A 563 2.05 -25.52 -4.37
C GLU A 563 3.35 -24.96 -4.95
N ARG A 564 3.46 -23.62 -5.08
CA ARG A 564 4.62 -22.94 -5.70
C ARG A 564 5.05 -21.64 -4.98
N PRO A 565 5.30 -21.68 -3.67
CA PRO A 565 5.61 -20.48 -2.89
C PRO A 565 6.98 -19.89 -3.22
N SER A 566 7.09 -18.58 -3.12
CA SER A 566 8.31 -17.80 -3.41
C SER A 566 9.47 -18.18 -2.48
N PRO A 567 10.73 -18.14 -2.95
CA PRO A 567 11.87 -18.59 -2.14
C PRO A 567 12.34 -17.56 -1.09
N GLY A 568 11.94 -16.29 -1.19
CA GLY A 568 12.48 -15.17 -0.41
C GLY A 568 12.36 -15.25 1.11
N PHE A 569 13.06 -14.35 1.82
CA PHE A 569 13.07 -14.33 3.29
C PHE A 569 11.80 -13.69 3.88
N CYS A 570 11.55 -12.40 3.62
CA CYS A 570 10.42 -11.70 4.25
C CYS A 570 9.05 -12.22 3.78
N THR A 571 8.92 -12.55 2.50
CA THR A 571 7.63 -12.88 1.86
C THR A 571 7.56 -14.31 1.33
N GLY A 572 8.47 -15.20 1.73
CA GLY A 572 8.58 -16.54 1.14
C GLY A 572 9.09 -17.62 2.09
N LEU A 573 9.41 -18.77 1.51
CA LEU A 573 9.79 -19.98 2.24
C LEU A 573 11.02 -19.82 3.11
N SER A 574 12.03 -19.03 2.71
CA SER A 574 13.27 -18.91 3.48
C SER A 574 13.05 -18.30 4.87
N GLY A 575 12.12 -17.35 5.02
CA GLY A 575 11.78 -16.79 6.33
C GLY A 575 10.90 -17.72 7.15
N ILE A 576 10.01 -18.49 6.49
CA ILE A 576 9.20 -19.49 7.18
C ILE A 576 10.09 -20.60 7.74
N ALA A 577 11.04 -21.10 6.95
CA ALA A 577 12.03 -22.08 7.37
C ALA A 577 12.88 -21.57 8.53
N PHE A 578 13.36 -20.32 8.45
CA PHE A 578 14.11 -19.68 9.54
C PHE A 578 13.29 -19.62 10.84
N ALA A 579 12.03 -19.19 10.78
CA ALA A 579 11.16 -19.13 11.95
C ALA A 579 10.89 -20.53 12.53
N LEU A 580 10.58 -21.52 11.69
CA LEU A 580 10.32 -22.90 12.14
C LEU A 580 11.54 -23.53 12.82
N ASP A 581 12.75 -23.30 12.32
CA ASP A 581 13.98 -23.76 12.99
C ASP A 581 14.15 -23.12 14.38
N ARG A 582 13.89 -21.80 14.51
CA ARG A 582 13.91 -21.10 15.80
C ARG A 582 12.80 -21.54 16.75
N LEU A 583 11.68 -22.02 16.22
CA LEU A 583 10.54 -22.56 16.97
C LEU A 583 10.68 -24.06 17.28
N GLY A 584 11.84 -24.68 17.00
CA GLY A 584 12.12 -26.08 17.31
C GLY A 584 11.51 -27.09 16.32
N ARG A 585 11.02 -26.66 15.16
CA ARG A 585 10.52 -27.51 14.06
C ARG A 585 11.61 -27.76 13.01
N ALA A 586 12.76 -28.26 13.46
CA ALA A 586 13.98 -28.37 12.65
C ALA A 586 13.83 -29.26 11.40
N GLU A 587 13.06 -30.35 11.47
CA GLU A 587 12.86 -31.26 10.34
C GLU A 587 12.11 -30.57 9.19
N THR A 588 10.95 -29.97 9.48
CA THR A 588 10.18 -29.19 8.50
C THR A 588 11.01 -28.04 7.94
N ALA A 589 11.75 -27.33 8.80
CA ALA A 589 12.61 -26.24 8.37
C ALA A 589 13.68 -26.69 7.35
N ARG A 590 14.34 -27.83 7.59
CA ARG A 590 15.31 -28.40 6.64
C ARG A 590 14.67 -28.81 5.31
N ALA A 591 13.48 -29.41 5.36
CA ALA A 591 12.75 -29.77 4.14
C ALA A 591 12.46 -28.54 3.27
N LEU A 592 12.02 -27.43 3.88
CA LEU A 592 11.78 -26.17 3.18
C LEU A 592 13.08 -25.57 2.59
N VAL A 593 14.20 -25.62 3.33
CA VAL A 593 15.50 -25.16 2.81
C VAL A 593 15.95 -26.00 1.62
N SER A 594 15.74 -27.32 1.64
CA SER A 594 16.01 -28.19 0.50
C SER A 594 15.17 -27.80 -0.71
N GLN A 595 13.86 -27.62 -0.51
CA GLN A 595 12.93 -27.20 -1.56
C GLN A 595 13.35 -25.86 -2.20
N VAL A 596 13.75 -24.88 -1.39
CA VAL A 596 14.29 -23.61 -1.89
C VAL A 596 15.56 -23.82 -2.71
N GLY A 597 16.48 -24.66 -2.24
CA GLY A 597 17.72 -24.98 -2.95
C GLY A 597 17.48 -25.63 -4.31
N ASP A 598 16.62 -26.65 -4.36
CA ASP A 598 16.32 -27.40 -5.58
C ASP A 598 15.63 -26.52 -6.63
N ARG A 599 14.76 -25.61 -6.16
CA ARG A 599 14.14 -24.59 -7.01
C ARG A 599 15.18 -23.65 -7.62
N LEU A 600 16.17 -23.20 -6.85
CA LEU A 600 17.21 -22.29 -7.35
C LEU A 600 18.21 -22.95 -8.29
N ASP A 601 18.37 -24.27 -8.18
CA ASP A 601 19.21 -25.07 -9.08
C ASP A 601 18.48 -25.40 -10.40
N THR A 602 17.14 -25.40 -10.42
CA THR A 602 16.31 -25.76 -11.59
C THR A 602 15.67 -24.58 -12.33
N GLU A 603 15.33 -23.49 -11.63
CA GLU A 603 14.79 -22.27 -12.22
C GLU A 603 15.93 -21.28 -12.52
N ALA A 604 16.44 -21.32 -13.75
CA ALA A 604 17.38 -20.32 -14.26
C ALA A 604 16.62 -19.05 -14.68
N ASP A 605 17.11 -17.89 -14.23
CA ASP A 605 16.62 -16.52 -14.47
C ASP A 605 15.25 -16.15 -13.88
N GLY A 606 15.27 -15.28 -12.86
CA GLY A 606 14.08 -14.54 -12.43
C GLY A 606 14.10 -14.05 -10.97
N THR A 607 14.67 -14.80 -10.03
CA THR A 607 14.64 -14.38 -8.61
C THR A 607 15.42 -13.07 -8.44
N ASP A 608 14.76 -12.04 -7.89
CA ASP A 608 15.39 -10.76 -7.62
C ASP A 608 16.54 -10.89 -6.60
N ASP A 609 17.38 -9.87 -6.48
CA ASP A 609 18.56 -9.88 -5.59
C ASP A 609 18.28 -9.30 -4.20
N THR A 610 17.02 -9.07 -3.84
CA THR A 610 16.65 -8.31 -2.64
C THR A 610 16.64 -9.18 -1.38
N LEU A 611 16.63 -8.53 -0.21
CA LEU A 611 16.42 -9.20 1.08
C LEU A 611 14.94 -9.58 1.29
N LEU A 612 14.02 -8.78 0.74
CA LEU A 612 12.58 -8.99 0.90
C LEU A 612 12.12 -10.33 0.31
N SER A 613 12.33 -10.49 -1.00
CA SER A 613 11.77 -11.60 -1.79
C SER A 613 12.84 -12.42 -2.51
N GLY A 614 14.09 -12.00 -2.43
CA GLY A 614 15.14 -12.40 -3.36
C GLY A 614 16.27 -13.24 -2.79
N THR A 615 17.30 -13.37 -3.62
CA THR A 615 18.47 -14.22 -3.42
C THR A 615 19.35 -13.78 -2.25
N SER A 616 19.39 -12.49 -1.89
CA SER A 616 20.12 -12.04 -0.68
C SER A 616 19.48 -12.59 0.59
N GLY A 617 18.15 -12.60 0.68
CA GLY A 617 17.42 -13.19 1.80
C GLY A 617 17.60 -14.71 1.88
N VAL A 618 17.53 -15.39 0.73
CA VAL A 618 17.82 -16.83 0.64
C VAL A 618 19.25 -17.12 1.11
N GLY A 619 20.23 -16.37 0.61
CA GLY A 619 21.65 -16.57 0.93
C GLY A 619 21.92 -16.45 2.42
N LEU A 620 21.33 -15.44 3.08
CA LEU A 620 21.41 -15.28 4.54
C LEU A 620 20.78 -16.46 5.29
N THR A 621 19.64 -16.98 4.83
CA THR A 621 19.04 -18.19 5.40
C THR A 621 19.95 -19.41 5.21
N LEU A 622 20.53 -19.60 4.03
CA LEU A 622 21.47 -20.71 3.79
C LEU A 622 22.69 -20.63 4.72
N LEU A 623 23.24 -19.44 4.94
CA LEU A 623 24.34 -19.25 5.91
C LEU A 623 23.93 -19.57 7.35
N HIS A 624 22.69 -19.24 7.75
CA HIS A 624 22.14 -19.61 9.05
C HIS A 624 22.09 -21.14 9.22
N PHE A 625 21.55 -21.85 8.24
CA PHE A 625 21.48 -23.32 8.31
C PHE A 625 22.85 -23.98 8.19
N ALA A 626 23.74 -23.49 7.31
CA ALA A 626 25.10 -23.99 7.18
C ALA A 626 25.86 -23.95 8.52
N ARG A 627 25.73 -22.85 9.28
CA ARG A 627 26.31 -22.72 10.63
C ARG A 627 25.70 -23.72 11.62
N ARG A 628 24.37 -23.88 11.59
CA ARG A 628 23.66 -24.73 12.55
C ARG A 628 23.84 -26.22 12.30
N THR A 629 23.92 -26.65 11.05
CA THR A 629 24.02 -28.07 10.68
C THR A 629 25.45 -28.51 10.38
N GLY A 630 26.35 -27.58 10.07
CA GLY A 630 27.70 -27.89 9.60
C GLY A 630 27.75 -28.41 8.16
N GLU A 631 26.65 -28.32 7.41
CA GLU A 631 26.57 -28.83 6.03
C GLU A 631 27.23 -27.88 5.03
N GLY A 632 28.43 -28.24 4.54
CA GLY A 632 29.18 -27.45 3.56
C GLY A 632 28.43 -27.19 2.25
N ALA A 633 27.53 -28.09 1.83
CA ALA A 633 26.74 -27.92 0.60
C ALA A 633 25.82 -26.69 0.64
N LEU A 634 25.33 -26.30 1.83
CA LEU A 634 24.52 -25.09 2.01
C LEU A 634 25.38 -23.83 1.87
N LEU A 635 26.61 -23.85 2.39
CA LEU A 635 27.57 -22.78 2.21
C LEU A 635 27.96 -22.63 0.73
N ASP A 636 28.21 -23.74 0.03
CA ASP A 636 28.52 -23.72 -1.41
C ASP A 636 27.36 -23.14 -2.23
N ARG A 637 26.11 -23.45 -1.86
CA ARG A 637 24.91 -22.84 -2.46
C ARG A 637 24.87 -21.32 -2.22
N ALA A 638 25.18 -20.87 -1.00
CA ALA A 638 25.27 -19.44 -0.69
C ALA A 638 26.37 -18.73 -1.50
N VAL A 639 27.54 -19.35 -1.66
CA VAL A 639 28.63 -18.84 -2.51
C VAL A 639 28.17 -18.66 -3.96
N ARG A 640 27.52 -19.68 -4.56
CA ARG A 640 26.98 -19.57 -5.93
C ARG A 640 25.94 -18.45 -6.08
N LEU A 641 25.13 -18.19 -5.05
CA LEU A 641 24.20 -17.05 -5.05
C LEU A 641 24.96 -15.72 -5.04
N ALA A 642 25.98 -15.58 -4.21
CA ALA A 642 26.79 -14.36 -4.14
C ALA A 642 27.53 -14.08 -5.47
N GLU A 643 28.09 -15.12 -6.10
CA GLU A 643 28.71 -15.00 -7.43
C GLU A 643 27.73 -14.50 -8.49
N ARG A 644 26.48 -15.00 -8.49
CA ARG A 644 25.44 -14.51 -9.39
C ARG A 644 25.07 -13.04 -9.15
N ILE A 645 24.86 -12.65 -7.89
CA ILE A 645 24.47 -11.28 -7.52
C ILE A 645 25.61 -10.28 -7.82
N THR A 646 26.87 -10.71 -7.74
CA THR A 646 28.04 -9.86 -8.00
C THR A 646 28.39 -9.77 -9.48
N ALA A 647 28.06 -10.79 -10.29
CA ALA A 647 28.29 -10.80 -11.74
C ALA A 647 27.20 -10.08 -12.55
N GLY A 648 25.95 -10.00 -12.05
CA GLY A 648 24.82 -9.38 -12.75
C GLY A 648 24.76 -7.85 -12.64
N PRO A 649 24.04 -7.15 -13.56
CA PRO A 649 23.79 -5.72 -13.45
C PRO A 649 23.02 -5.38 -12.16
N THR A 650 23.34 -4.25 -11.53
CA THR A 650 22.80 -3.86 -10.21
C THR A 650 21.32 -3.45 -10.21
N SER A 651 20.68 -3.31 -11.37
CA SER A 651 19.24 -3.10 -11.55
C SER A 651 18.84 -3.45 -12.99
N PRO A 652 18.11 -4.56 -13.22
CA PRO A 652 17.62 -4.92 -14.55
C PRO A 652 16.54 -3.96 -15.09
N ASP A 653 15.82 -3.27 -14.19
CA ASP A 653 14.62 -2.47 -14.50
C ASP A 653 14.87 -0.96 -14.62
N GLY A 654 16.12 -0.50 -14.44
CA GLY A 654 16.50 0.92 -14.49
C GLY A 654 15.91 1.78 -13.36
N ARG A 655 15.25 1.18 -12.35
CA ARG A 655 14.69 1.91 -11.20
C ARG A 655 15.67 1.89 -10.03
N THR A 656 15.98 3.06 -9.49
CA THR A 656 16.79 3.21 -8.28
C THR A 656 16.04 2.67 -7.06
N ARG A 657 16.42 1.49 -6.58
CA ARG A 657 15.97 0.92 -5.29
C ARG A 657 17.00 1.22 -4.19
N PHE A 658 16.52 1.49 -2.98
CA PHE A 658 17.34 1.78 -1.80
C PHE A 658 16.68 1.21 -0.54
N GLY A 659 17.44 1.17 0.55
CA GLY A 659 17.05 0.63 1.84
C GLY A 659 17.38 -0.86 2.01
N LEU A 660 17.23 -1.35 3.23
CA LEU A 660 17.63 -2.69 3.64
C LEU A 660 16.88 -3.81 2.88
N LEU A 661 15.57 -3.65 2.66
CA LEU A 661 14.76 -4.76 2.14
C LEU A 661 14.82 -4.89 0.62
N ARG A 662 14.91 -3.77 -0.11
CA ARG A 662 14.82 -3.73 -1.58
C ARG A 662 16.06 -3.17 -2.27
N GLY A 663 16.98 -2.57 -1.53
CA GLY A 663 18.15 -1.86 -2.07
C GLY A 663 19.48 -2.60 -1.85
N PRO A 664 20.57 -2.01 -2.37
CA PRO A 664 21.93 -2.52 -2.20
C PRO A 664 22.34 -2.82 -0.74
N ALA A 665 21.77 -2.14 0.26
CA ALA A 665 22.05 -2.45 1.67
C ALA A 665 21.76 -3.91 2.06
N GLY A 666 20.68 -4.50 1.57
CA GLY A 666 20.36 -5.92 1.84
C GLY A 666 21.37 -6.88 1.20
N ARG A 667 21.86 -6.55 0.01
CA ARG A 667 22.94 -7.29 -0.67
C ARG A 667 24.24 -7.19 0.09
N ALA A 668 24.58 -5.98 0.55
CA ALA A 668 25.77 -5.73 1.36
C ALA A 668 25.75 -6.55 2.66
N LEU A 669 24.59 -6.65 3.33
CA LEU A 669 24.43 -7.49 4.51
C LEU A 669 24.74 -8.96 4.21
N PHE A 670 24.18 -9.51 3.13
CA PHE A 670 24.45 -10.89 2.72
C PHE A 670 25.95 -11.12 2.46
N LEU A 671 26.57 -10.25 1.65
CA LEU A 671 27.98 -10.34 1.30
C LEU A 671 28.89 -10.17 2.52
N LEU A 672 28.55 -9.29 3.46
CA LEU A 672 29.27 -9.11 4.71
C LEU A 672 29.20 -10.38 5.57
N ARG A 673 28.02 -10.99 5.72
CA ARG A 673 27.90 -12.27 6.43
C ARG A 673 28.64 -13.40 5.74
N LEU A 674 28.64 -13.44 4.42
CA LEU A 674 29.42 -14.44 3.68
C LEU A 674 30.93 -14.24 3.88
N TYR A 675 31.41 -13.00 3.91
CA TYR A 675 32.80 -12.68 4.27
C TYR A 675 33.14 -13.20 5.67
N GLU A 676 32.28 -12.96 6.66
CA GLU A 676 32.51 -13.43 8.04
C GLU A 676 32.61 -14.96 8.14
N GLU A 677 31.84 -15.70 7.33
CA GLU A 677 31.88 -17.16 7.33
C GLU A 677 33.05 -17.75 6.51
N THR A 678 33.45 -17.09 5.41
CA THR A 678 34.44 -17.65 4.47
C THR A 678 35.84 -17.05 4.61
N GLY A 679 35.96 -15.87 5.20
CA GLY A 679 37.19 -15.07 5.24
C GLY A 679 37.63 -14.52 3.87
N ALA A 680 36.86 -14.69 2.80
CA ALA A 680 37.27 -14.30 1.45
C ALA A 680 37.14 -12.78 1.22
N PRO A 681 38.25 -12.02 1.05
CA PRO A 681 38.22 -10.56 1.01
C PRO A 681 37.39 -9.96 -0.13
N SER A 682 37.20 -10.71 -1.21
CA SER A 682 36.38 -10.28 -2.35
C SER A 682 34.95 -9.94 -1.93
N TYR A 683 34.34 -10.69 -0.99
CA TYR A 683 32.97 -10.40 -0.55
C TYR A 683 32.88 -9.11 0.26
N LEU A 684 33.92 -8.78 1.04
CA LEU A 684 33.99 -7.50 1.75
C LEU A 684 34.08 -6.32 0.76
N GLU A 685 34.84 -6.46 -0.33
CA GLU A 685 34.90 -5.43 -1.40
C GLU A 685 33.57 -5.27 -2.16
N HIS A 686 32.84 -6.36 -2.40
CA HIS A 686 31.51 -6.27 -3.00
C HIS A 686 30.49 -5.63 -2.05
N ALA A 687 30.55 -5.95 -0.75
CA ALA A 687 29.73 -5.29 0.27
C ALA A 687 30.02 -3.78 0.33
N HIS A 688 31.30 -3.40 0.25
CA HIS A 688 31.73 -2.00 0.17
C HIS A 688 31.14 -1.29 -1.05
N THR A 689 31.23 -1.91 -2.22
CA THR A 689 30.70 -1.36 -3.48
C THR A 689 29.18 -1.13 -3.38
N ALA A 690 28.45 -2.11 -2.84
CA ALA A 690 27.00 -2.00 -2.63
C ALA A 690 26.64 -0.88 -1.66
N LEU A 691 27.39 -0.69 -0.56
CA LEU A 691 27.15 0.40 0.40
C LEU A 691 27.44 1.78 -0.19
N ARG A 692 28.47 1.93 -1.04
CA ARG A 692 28.72 3.20 -1.73
C ARG A 692 27.62 3.53 -2.75
N GLN A 693 27.11 2.51 -3.44
CA GLN A 693 25.94 2.66 -4.32
C GLN A 693 24.71 3.09 -3.52
N GLU A 694 24.43 2.45 -2.39
CA GLU A 694 23.34 2.79 -1.48
C GLU A 694 23.41 4.25 -1.01
N LEU A 695 24.59 4.71 -0.54
CA LEU A 695 24.78 6.09 -0.11
C LEU A 695 24.55 7.10 -1.25
N THR A 696 24.91 6.74 -2.48
CA THR A 696 24.61 7.54 -3.66
C THR A 696 23.10 7.64 -3.90
N HIS A 697 22.38 6.53 -3.79
CA HIS A 697 20.91 6.51 -3.93
C HIS A 697 20.21 7.30 -2.81
N LEU A 698 20.75 7.29 -1.59
CA LEU A 698 20.29 8.10 -0.47
C LEU A 698 20.66 9.59 -0.61
N GLY A 699 21.43 9.98 -1.62
CA GLY A 699 21.80 11.37 -1.89
C GLY A 699 22.88 11.93 -0.95
N TRP A 700 23.69 11.07 -0.31
CA TRP A 700 24.76 11.45 0.61
C TRP A 700 25.74 12.47 -0.01
N LYS A 701 26.08 13.54 0.73
CA LYS A 701 26.96 14.64 0.28
C LYS A 701 28.32 14.69 0.96
N GLY A 702 28.71 13.62 1.67
CA GLY A 702 30.03 13.50 2.32
C GLY A 702 30.06 13.89 3.80
N ASP A 703 29.10 14.72 4.22
CA ASP A 703 28.91 15.23 5.59
C ASP A 703 27.45 15.14 6.10
N HIS A 704 26.45 15.23 5.21
CA HIS A 704 25.03 15.14 5.56
C HIS A 704 24.17 14.42 4.50
N LEU A 705 22.99 13.97 4.93
CA LEU A 705 21.88 13.58 4.04
C LEU A 705 20.98 14.81 3.80
N PRO A 706 20.75 15.23 2.53
CA PRO A 706 19.91 16.39 2.20
C PRO A 706 18.50 16.29 2.79
N GLU A 707 17.90 17.44 3.12
CA GLU A 707 16.56 17.44 3.75
C GLU A 707 15.49 16.74 2.91
N GLU A 708 15.58 16.89 1.60
CA GLU A 708 14.65 16.38 0.59
C GLU A 708 15.03 14.99 0.07
N ALA A 709 16.09 14.37 0.60
CA ALA A 709 16.54 13.07 0.13
C ALA A 709 15.47 11.99 0.39
N PRO A 710 15.09 11.19 -0.62
CA PRO A 710 13.92 10.30 -0.57
C PRO A 710 14.04 9.20 0.50
N GLY A 711 15.25 8.86 0.94
CA GLY A 711 15.50 7.87 2.00
C GLY A 711 16.03 8.46 3.32
N ARG A 712 15.97 9.78 3.54
CA ARG A 712 16.49 10.44 4.77
C ARG A 712 15.79 9.96 6.04
N ALA A 713 14.51 9.59 5.92
CA ALA A 713 13.72 9.13 7.06
C ALA A 713 14.38 7.89 7.69
N PRO A 714 14.45 7.79 9.03
CA PRO A 714 15.14 6.70 9.72
C PRO A 714 14.26 5.44 9.77
N LEU A 715 13.75 5.00 8.61
CA LEU A 715 12.93 3.80 8.46
C LEU A 715 13.82 2.60 8.14
N LEU A 716 13.45 1.42 8.65
CA LEU A 716 14.27 0.21 8.53
C LEU A 716 14.27 -0.33 7.09
N ALA A 717 13.08 -0.45 6.48
CA ALA A 717 12.93 -1.16 5.21
C ALA A 717 13.34 -0.35 3.97
N THR A 718 12.89 0.90 3.90
CA THR A 718 13.08 1.81 2.76
C THR A 718 13.74 3.13 3.15
N GLY A 719 14.19 3.27 4.40
CA GLY A 719 14.85 4.48 4.89
C GLY A 719 16.33 4.26 5.19
N SER A 720 16.95 5.29 5.76
CA SER A 720 18.38 5.28 6.05
C SER A 720 18.75 4.35 7.21
N ALA A 721 17.80 4.02 8.10
CA ALA A 721 18.11 3.32 9.35
C ALA A 721 18.64 1.90 9.11
N GLY A 722 18.01 1.14 8.20
CA GLY A 722 18.50 -0.20 7.86
C GLY A 722 19.87 -0.18 7.18
N THR A 723 20.11 0.80 6.30
CA THR A 723 21.44 1.05 5.70
C THR A 723 22.47 1.39 6.77
N GLY A 724 22.11 2.22 7.75
CA GLY A 724 22.95 2.56 8.89
C GLY A 724 23.39 1.33 9.67
N MET A 725 22.49 0.38 9.93
CA MET A 725 22.82 -0.85 10.65
C MET A 725 23.87 -1.69 9.90
N VAL A 726 23.75 -1.82 8.57
CA VAL A 726 24.73 -2.54 7.77
C VAL A 726 26.07 -1.79 7.71
N LEU A 727 26.04 -0.46 7.60
CA LEU A 727 27.24 0.38 7.70
C LEU A 727 27.95 0.19 9.04
N HIS A 728 27.19 0.16 10.14
CA HIS A 728 27.71 -0.04 11.48
C HIS A 728 28.50 -1.34 11.58
N ASP A 729 27.93 -2.45 11.09
CA ASP A 729 28.61 -3.74 11.10
C ASP A 729 29.82 -3.74 10.16
N PHE A 730 29.69 -3.16 8.97
CA PHE A 730 30.76 -3.12 7.96
C PHE A 730 32.02 -2.39 8.47
N VAL A 731 31.85 -1.24 9.13
CA VAL A 731 32.99 -0.43 9.57
C VAL A 731 33.79 -1.07 10.70
N THR A 732 33.27 -2.11 11.36
CA THR A 732 34.05 -2.92 12.32
C THR A 732 35.13 -3.75 11.64
N HIS A 733 34.90 -4.16 10.40
CA HIS A 733 35.85 -4.92 9.59
C HIS A 733 36.77 -4.02 8.75
N ARG A 734 36.21 -2.93 8.20
CA ARG A 734 36.95 -1.95 7.40
C ARG A 734 36.58 -0.52 7.81
N PRO A 735 37.29 0.06 8.80
CA PRO A 735 37.07 1.44 9.21
C PRO A 735 37.41 2.42 8.09
N GLU A 736 36.41 3.12 7.57
CA GLU A 736 36.58 4.18 6.56
C GLU A 736 35.95 5.48 7.07
N PRO A 737 36.70 6.60 7.13
CA PRO A 737 36.19 7.86 7.70
C PRO A 737 34.90 8.36 7.05
N GLU A 738 34.72 8.16 5.74
CA GLU A 738 33.51 8.57 5.02
C GLU A 738 32.28 7.74 5.45
N LEU A 739 32.43 6.41 5.54
CA LEU A 739 31.34 5.51 5.94
C LEU A 739 30.98 5.66 7.43
N ILE A 740 31.97 5.95 8.27
CA ILE A 740 31.77 6.29 9.69
C ILE A 740 30.92 7.57 9.80
N ARG A 741 31.26 8.63 9.06
CA ARG A 741 30.44 9.86 9.03
C ARG A 741 29.02 9.61 8.54
N ALA A 742 28.86 8.78 7.51
CA ALA A 742 27.54 8.42 7.00
C ALA A 742 26.70 7.69 8.06
N ARG A 743 27.28 6.69 8.74
CA ARG A 743 26.65 5.99 9.88
C ARG A 743 26.24 6.96 10.98
N ASP A 744 27.12 7.88 11.37
CA ASP A 744 26.87 8.82 12.46
C ASP A 744 25.78 9.84 12.11
N ALA A 745 25.73 10.30 10.84
CA ALA A 745 24.65 11.14 10.35
C ALA A 745 23.29 10.40 10.35
N ILE A 746 23.29 9.11 10.01
CA ILE A 746 22.09 8.27 10.08
C ILE A 746 21.65 8.07 11.54
N LEU A 747 22.59 7.82 12.46
CA LEU A 747 22.31 7.76 13.90
C LEU A 747 21.68 9.07 14.39
N GLY A 748 22.17 10.23 13.95
CA GLY A 748 21.54 11.52 14.21
C GLY A 748 20.09 11.57 13.71
N SER A 749 19.83 11.10 12.49
CA SER A 749 18.47 11.02 11.93
C SER A 749 17.56 10.06 12.72
N ALA A 750 18.10 8.99 13.30
CA ALA A 750 17.35 8.04 14.11
C ALA A 750 16.91 8.60 15.48
N ARG A 751 17.39 9.78 15.89
CA ARG A 751 16.99 10.46 17.14
C ARG A 751 15.75 11.36 17.00
N ARG A 752 15.15 11.40 15.81
CA ARG A 752 13.97 12.22 15.51
C ARG A 752 12.77 11.84 16.36
N ARG A 753 12.05 12.87 16.82
CA ARG A 753 10.86 12.70 17.69
C ARG A 753 9.64 12.15 16.94
N PHE A 754 9.42 12.63 15.72
CA PHE A 754 8.24 12.30 14.94
C PHE A 754 8.47 11.11 14.00
N VAL A 755 7.74 10.03 14.26
CA VAL A 755 7.63 8.86 13.39
C VAL A 755 6.15 8.51 13.32
N ALA A 756 5.60 8.49 12.10
CA ALA A 756 4.16 8.41 11.87
C ALA A 756 3.56 7.05 12.23
N GLN A 757 4.25 5.96 11.89
CA GLN A 757 3.77 4.59 12.05
C GLN A 757 4.45 3.87 13.22
N ALA A 758 3.79 2.86 13.80
CA ALA A 758 4.35 2.07 14.90
C ALA A 758 5.32 0.98 14.42
N GLY A 759 5.02 0.36 13.27
CA GLY A 759 5.62 -0.88 12.81
C GLY A 759 7.14 -0.91 12.63
N LEU A 760 7.67 -2.11 12.44
CA LEU A 760 9.10 -2.38 12.30
C LEU A 760 9.69 -1.88 10.98
N PHE A 761 8.98 -2.06 9.86
CA PHE A 761 9.55 -1.78 8.54
C PHE A 761 9.54 -0.28 8.21
N HIS A 762 8.42 0.38 8.47
CA HIS A 762 8.17 1.77 8.10
C HIS A 762 7.77 2.65 9.28
N GLY A 763 8.15 2.28 10.50
CA GLY A 763 7.73 2.97 11.71
C GLY A 763 8.75 2.99 12.84
N ARG A 764 8.22 3.40 14.00
CA ARG A 764 8.94 3.72 15.23
C ARG A 764 9.69 2.53 15.81
N ALA A 765 9.13 1.32 15.69
CA ALA A 765 9.81 0.09 16.13
C ALA A 765 11.12 -0.13 15.36
N GLY A 766 11.12 0.06 14.04
CA GLY A 766 12.33 -0.02 13.23
C GLY A 766 13.37 1.01 13.59
N THR A 767 12.94 2.27 13.74
CA THR A 767 13.82 3.36 14.17
C THR A 767 14.45 3.08 15.54
N LEU A 768 13.66 2.57 16.50
CA LEU A 768 14.14 2.25 17.84
C LEU A 768 15.19 1.11 17.83
N VAL A 769 14.95 0.06 17.06
CA VAL A 769 15.92 -1.04 16.91
C VAL A 769 17.20 -0.54 16.27
N ALA A 770 17.09 0.25 15.19
CA ALA A 770 18.26 0.82 14.52
C ALA A 770 19.03 1.79 15.43
N LEU A 771 18.34 2.60 16.22
CA LEU A 771 18.96 3.51 17.19
C LEU A 771 19.85 2.74 18.18
N ARG A 772 19.34 1.66 18.78
CA ARG A 772 20.11 0.80 19.69
C ARG A 772 21.28 0.11 18.98
N HIS A 773 21.06 -0.40 17.77
CA HIS A 773 22.11 -1.08 17.00
C HIS A 773 23.23 -0.13 16.59
N LEU A 774 22.89 1.08 16.15
CA LEU A 774 23.85 2.08 15.69
C LEU A 774 24.69 2.68 16.82
N ALA A 775 24.13 2.71 18.03
CA ALA A 775 24.81 3.25 19.20
C ALA A 775 25.79 2.25 19.85
N ASP A 776 25.56 0.95 19.69
CA ASP A 776 26.36 -0.15 20.24
C ASP A 776 27.87 0.02 19.99
N GLY A 777 28.69 0.08 21.04
CA GLY A 777 30.14 0.20 20.94
C GLY A 777 30.65 1.58 20.48
N THR A 778 29.80 2.61 20.41
CA THR A 778 30.19 3.97 19.99
C THR A 778 30.39 4.93 21.18
N ASP A 779 31.02 6.09 20.94
CA ASP A 779 31.11 7.13 21.98
C ASP A 779 29.74 7.74 22.34
N ALA A 780 28.73 7.57 21.50
CA ALA A 780 27.36 7.99 21.81
C ALA A 780 26.74 7.16 22.95
N GLU A 781 27.04 5.86 23.01
CA GLU A 781 26.64 4.96 24.11
C GLU A 781 27.23 5.46 25.44
N LYS A 782 28.52 5.85 25.42
CA LYS A 782 29.26 6.30 26.61
C LYS A 782 28.78 7.64 27.18
N ASN A 783 28.15 8.47 26.36
CA ASN A 783 27.78 9.85 26.70
C ASN A 783 26.30 10.04 27.10
N GLY A 784 25.49 8.97 27.17
CA GLY A 784 24.13 8.99 27.74
C GLY A 784 23.02 9.65 26.92
N GLY A 785 23.33 10.37 25.83
CA GLY A 785 22.33 11.01 24.95
C GLY A 785 21.44 10.05 24.16
N GLU A 786 21.81 8.76 24.12
CA GLU A 786 21.00 7.69 23.56
C GLU A 786 19.75 7.41 24.40
N GLU A 787 19.87 7.44 25.72
CA GLU A 787 18.80 7.00 26.64
C GLU A 787 17.60 7.97 26.64
N GLU A 788 17.87 9.26 26.41
CA GLU A 788 16.83 10.27 26.16
C GLU A 788 16.07 9.94 24.86
N SER A 789 16.79 9.63 23.78
CA SER A 789 16.20 9.32 22.47
C SER A 789 15.38 8.02 22.52
N VAL A 790 15.89 7.01 23.22
CA VAL A 790 15.16 5.75 23.47
C VAL A 790 13.89 6.01 24.26
N SER A 791 13.95 6.82 25.32
CA SER A 791 12.77 7.21 26.09
C SER A 791 11.72 7.91 25.23
N LEU A 792 12.16 8.81 24.34
CA LEU A 792 11.26 9.51 23.40
C LEU A 792 10.58 8.53 22.44
N HIS A 793 11.30 7.55 21.88
CA HIS A 793 10.70 6.54 21.04
C HIS A 793 9.75 5.62 21.80
N VAL A 794 10.14 5.14 22.99
CA VAL A 794 9.29 4.29 23.82
C VAL A 794 7.98 5.01 24.16
N ASN A 795 8.06 6.25 24.65
CA ASN A 795 6.87 7.03 25.00
C ASN A 795 6.03 7.42 23.78
N GLY A 796 6.66 7.59 22.61
CA GLY A 796 5.98 7.95 21.37
C GLY A 796 5.00 6.88 20.85
N PHE A 797 5.14 5.61 21.27
CA PHE A 797 4.17 4.57 20.93
C PHE A 797 2.78 4.84 21.53
N ALA A 798 2.66 5.63 22.60
CA ALA A 798 1.37 5.91 23.24
C ALA A 798 0.34 6.50 22.26
N LEU A 799 0.77 7.32 21.29
CA LEU A 799 -0.11 7.86 20.25
C LEU A 799 -0.64 6.75 19.31
N GLN A 800 0.15 5.70 19.09
CA GLN A 800 -0.11 4.61 18.14
C GLN A 800 -0.68 3.33 18.79
N THR A 801 -0.90 3.35 20.10
CA THR A 801 -1.50 2.25 20.87
C THR A 801 -2.97 2.51 21.14
N VAL A 802 -3.81 1.50 20.95
CA VAL A 802 -5.23 1.48 21.33
C VAL A 802 -5.50 0.30 22.27
N ARG A 803 -6.72 0.20 22.80
CA ARG A 803 -7.14 -0.96 23.59
C ARG A 803 -8.10 -1.84 22.80
N LEU A 804 -7.81 -3.13 22.80
CA LEU A 804 -8.67 -4.17 22.25
C LEU A 804 -8.87 -5.22 23.34
N ASP A 805 -10.13 -5.47 23.74
CA ASP A 805 -10.48 -6.37 24.85
C ASP A 805 -9.62 -6.15 26.11
N ASP A 806 -9.50 -4.89 26.53
CA ASP A 806 -8.67 -4.46 27.66
C ASP A 806 -7.17 -4.75 27.57
N ARG A 807 -6.65 -5.03 26.38
CA ARG A 807 -5.22 -5.24 26.13
C ARG A 807 -4.66 -4.18 25.17
N PRO A 808 -3.38 -3.82 25.30
CA PRO A 808 -2.74 -2.93 24.35
C PRO A 808 -2.67 -3.58 22.97
N ALA A 809 -3.13 -2.85 21.96
CA ALA A 809 -3.03 -3.20 20.55
C ALA A 809 -2.37 -2.04 19.80
N PHE A 810 -1.70 -2.34 18.68
CA PHE A 810 -0.94 -1.36 17.91
C PHE A 810 -1.56 -1.15 16.55
N LEU A 811 -1.65 0.12 16.17
CA LEU A 811 -2.18 0.53 14.89
C LEU A 811 -1.16 0.23 13.79
N GLY A 812 -1.63 -0.44 12.74
CA GLY A 812 -0.83 -0.83 11.58
C GLY A 812 -0.62 0.32 10.61
N HIS A 813 -0.44 -0.02 9.33
CA HIS A 813 -0.20 0.96 8.27
C HIS A 813 -1.29 2.04 8.22
N GLU A 814 -0.89 3.31 8.08
CA GLU A 814 -1.76 4.51 8.10
C GLU A 814 -2.68 4.65 9.34
N ALA A 815 -2.43 3.87 10.40
CA ALA A 815 -3.26 3.79 11.59
C ALA A 815 -4.76 3.48 11.34
N MET A 816 -5.07 2.83 10.21
CA MET A 816 -6.44 2.55 9.77
C MET A 816 -7.08 1.38 10.52
N ARG A 817 -6.29 0.36 10.84
CA ARG A 817 -6.68 -0.88 11.54
C ARG A 817 -5.55 -1.34 12.46
N VAL A 818 -5.87 -2.19 13.43
CA VAL A 818 -4.86 -2.91 14.24
C VAL A 818 -4.16 -3.94 13.36
N SER A 819 -2.86 -4.09 13.55
CA SER A 819 -2.07 -5.19 13.00
C SER A 819 -1.28 -5.89 14.11
N THR A 820 -1.13 -7.20 13.99
CA THR A 820 -0.29 -8.02 14.88
C THR A 820 0.96 -8.56 14.20
N ASP A 821 1.14 -8.33 12.89
CA ASP A 821 2.29 -8.84 12.13
C ASP A 821 3.63 -8.18 12.52
N LEU A 822 4.73 -8.76 12.05
CA LEU A 822 6.09 -8.32 12.38
C LEU A 822 6.43 -6.97 11.73
N ALA A 823 6.02 -6.76 10.48
CA ALA A 823 6.41 -5.61 9.68
C ALA A 823 5.72 -4.31 10.11
N THR A 824 4.42 -4.37 10.42
CA THR A 824 3.54 -3.22 10.63
C THR A 824 2.93 -3.18 12.02
N GLY A 825 2.86 -4.32 12.71
CA GLY A 825 2.02 -4.52 13.88
C GLY A 825 2.74 -4.80 15.20
N ALA A 826 1.96 -5.35 16.13
CA ALA A 826 2.35 -5.58 17.52
C ALA A 826 3.58 -6.49 17.69
N ALA A 827 3.78 -7.51 16.83
CA ALA A 827 4.96 -8.37 16.88
C ALA A 827 6.27 -7.58 16.67
N GLY A 828 6.28 -6.65 15.70
CA GLY A 828 7.42 -5.76 15.47
C GLY A 828 7.68 -4.81 16.63
N VAL A 829 6.61 -4.27 17.21
CA VAL A 829 6.70 -3.38 18.39
C VAL A 829 7.22 -4.13 19.62
N LEU A 830 6.72 -5.35 19.86
CA LEU A 830 7.18 -6.23 20.94
C LEU A 830 8.68 -6.49 20.83
N LEU A 831 9.15 -6.84 19.63
CA LEU A 831 10.57 -7.06 19.36
C LEU A 831 11.40 -5.80 19.67
N ALA A 832 10.96 -4.64 19.18
CA ALA A 832 11.69 -3.38 19.36
C ALA A 832 11.75 -2.93 20.82
N LEU A 833 10.64 -3.00 21.55
CA LEU A 833 10.60 -2.68 22.98
C LEU A 833 11.45 -3.67 23.78
N ASN A 834 11.39 -4.98 23.46
CA ASN A 834 12.23 -5.96 24.14
C ASN A 834 13.72 -5.71 23.87
N ALA A 835 14.08 -5.38 22.62
CA ALA A 835 15.45 -5.03 22.25
C ALA A 835 15.96 -3.76 22.96
N ALA A 836 15.08 -2.81 23.25
CA ALA A 836 15.45 -1.51 23.83
C ALA A 836 15.40 -1.45 25.36
N LEU A 837 14.54 -2.25 26.00
CA LEU A 837 14.25 -2.21 27.45
C LEU A 837 14.80 -3.42 28.22
N THR A 838 15.46 -4.37 27.54
CA THR A 838 16.16 -5.47 28.20
C THR A 838 17.61 -5.51 27.76
N ASP A 839 18.51 -5.71 28.73
CA ASP A 839 19.93 -5.78 28.45
C ASP A 839 20.19 -6.90 27.43
N ASP A 840 19.66 -8.12 27.65
CA ASP A 840 19.76 -9.27 26.73
C ASP A 840 18.69 -9.31 25.62
N GLY A 841 18.19 -8.16 25.18
CA GLY A 841 17.14 -8.07 24.18
C GLY A 841 17.52 -8.68 22.82
N PRO A 842 16.53 -9.19 22.05
CA PRO A 842 16.76 -9.81 20.75
C PRO A 842 17.29 -8.81 19.72
N SER A 843 18.03 -9.31 18.73
CA SER A 843 18.43 -8.54 17.54
C SER A 843 17.56 -8.93 16.35
N LEU A 844 17.56 -8.09 15.31
CA LEU A 844 16.95 -8.48 14.04
C LEU A 844 17.70 -9.67 13.43
N PRO A 845 17.01 -10.51 12.64
CA PRO A 845 17.65 -11.61 11.94
C PRO A 845 18.89 -11.11 11.18
N PHE A 846 19.97 -11.87 11.30
CA PHE A 846 21.24 -11.62 10.64
C PHE A 846 22.03 -10.39 11.11
N PHE A 847 21.60 -9.67 12.15
CA PHE A 847 22.39 -8.64 12.83
C PHE A 847 23.02 -9.17 14.12
N ARG A 848 24.16 -8.60 14.54
CA ARG A 848 24.88 -9.00 15.76
C ARG A 848 25.08 -7.77 16.65
N ARG A 849 25.02 -7.93 17.98
CA ARG A 849 25.47 -6.92 18.95
C ARG A 849 26.90 -7.20 19.39
N SER A 850 27.65 -6.15 19.71
CA SER A 850 29.03 -6.26 20.15
C SER A 850 29.11 -7.09 21.45
N GLY A 851 30.07 -8.03 21.50
CA GLY A 851 30.35 -8.84 22.69
C GLY A 851 29.37 -9.97 23.04
N ARG A 852 28.44 -10.36 22.15
CA ARG A 852 27.48 -11.44 22.42
C ARG A 852 27.58 -12.60 21.42
N GLU A 853 27.78 -13.81 21.92
CA GLU A 853 27.54 -15.02 21.13
C GLU A 853 26.02 -15.21 20.90
N PRO A 854 25.60 -15.73 19.74
CA PRO A 854 24.20 -15.98 19.47
C PRO A 854 23.61 -16.93 20.51
N ARG A 855 22.36 -16.67 20.95
CA ARG A 855 21.58 -17.64 21.73
C ARG A 855 21.28 -18.86 20.85
N GLU A 856 22.21 -19.80 20.83
CA GLU A 856 21.96 -21.17 20.42
C GLU A 856 20.94 -21.75 21.39
N GLY A 857 19.74 -22.02 20.89
CA GLY A 857 18.69 -22.66 21.68
C GLY A 857 19.25 -23.97 22.24
N ALA A 858 19.24 -24.10 23.55
CA ALA A 858 19.58 -25.34 24.23
C ALA A 858 18.67 -26.44 23.68
N ALA A 859 19.23 -27.31 22.83
CA ALA A 859 18.63 -28.58 22.53
C ALA A 859 18.76 -29.46 23.77
N SER A 860 17.64 -29.62 24.48
CA SER A 860 17.39 -30.77 25.36
C SER A 860 16.16 -31.50 24.87
#